data_AF-A0A259DAT4-F1
#
_entry.id   AF-A0A259DAT4-F1
#
_cell.length_a   1.000
_cell.length_b   1.000
_cell.length_c   1.000
_cell.angle_alpha   90.00
_cell.angle_beta   90.00
_cell.angle_gamma   90.00
#
_symmetry.space_group_name_H-M   'P 1'
#
loop_
_entity.id
_entity.type
_entity.pdbx_description
1 polymer ?
#
loop_
_entity_poly.entity_id
_entity_poly.type
_entity_poly.pdbx_seq_one_letter_code
_entity_poly.pdbx_strand_id
1 'polypeptide(L)'
;FNFSLLDGVDFATEFVDKLREVRDNPQAMLDEIEEFLESIFGADTVELAWVAAEKTITIEMEFGFLREYQEERPFSLDLDQLLAGNFSGQGIDAQVAELISGIADVSGDGTLVFDPDLTLRMKFGIDLRPTLDPSTVIAAPELELFQLVSGSIVTVNASGDDDLEIIWTDATDPDDVISHTVRVDVDGLNTLGEIVDAINAALVDEVGSPASDTISFSYDETTGTITFVDTEGFKLDTTGVEALFGLEEVTSSGDPRVIDLDAGFTDFAGAHSFDLVLGADGEGWPVTVTLAADGARDTAAEFAAALNAAFVNLSVSRDVLSDIAGPVLEVRVSQLIKAEVVAGTLRLVETNFADALGYDSRDFAVRGIDVSDDIFLQIQSLGESNIASVLGFGGVEGQEIKGRITSDVLYEDTGIGAPRVYLDTDRSAVFAEIKAGVESSLNITIGIGPLEVNVVNGTALLTDGKGSSDPARFGFSFIDIDGDAFAEQYDLRDLNALFNDDNRQVLDLIQMDVAVGLLVDLPLSDSLGIFDPATDGIGYSADLLLSIDGQSLGDFDLSQIETHFEGDLIALYLGEAVDPDNLELRLPELGELFENFNYLAFLNDPRAVLSALDTILNQMQSLFDDYLADIELPVIGDKIGAGVTFFDDFRYKVLEQIRIKAETPDPVTGKLPTTVDLLTNEVNALMNDLFDTSGVVYMQARLDTSGTTSESYLLASLNFNGIIFDEDLAVDFEFGVPGLDLEVTDGSKLRMTLDYLVNIGFGIDKNGFFLLNDTDRAEVGITFTVDAGTFEGSAKVLGVLGLEATAVTLDDDGNVTSTDEGVAYVSATLGAALFGDDEGLQIIDSGTAGDGEIVRDFGDIALEDALGNELTFERLIYFNQIDYGNLITFEFGANFELQISLSGSVLDPTTGGPIRIGGVSILPTVATEFWV
;
A
#
# COMPACT_ATOMS: atom_id res chain seq x y z
N PHE A 1 -71.92 -15.40 -18.40
CA PHE A 1 -70.54 -15.74 -18.80
C PHE A 1 -70.63 -16.99 -19.64
N ASN A 2 -70.57 -16.84 -20.97
CA ASN A 2 -70.52 -17.97 -21.91
C ASN A 2 -69.04 -18.27 -22.13
N PHE A 3 -68.49 -19.22 -21.37
CA PHE A 3 -67.18 -19.80 -21.68
C PHE A 3 -67.34 -20.63 -22.96
N SER A 4 -66.70 -20.23 -24.06
CA SER A 4 -66.64 -21.02 -25.29
C SER A 4 -65.65 -22.17 -25.11
N LEU A 5 -65.90 -23.32 -25.74
CA LEU A 5 -64.94 -24.43 -25.81
C LEU A 5 -63.61 -24.02 -26.49
N LEU A 6 -63.63 -22.96 -27.31
CA LEU A 6 -62.42 -22.36 -27.88
C LEU A 6 -61.64 -21.55 -26.84
N ASP A 7 -62.32 -20.75 -26.00
CA ASP A 7 -61.67 -20.00 -24.91
C ASP A 7 -61.02 -20.94 -23.86
N GLY A 8 -61.54 -22.17 -23.72
CA GLY A 8 -60.95 -23.20 -22.86
C GLY A 8 -59.70 -23.88 -23.43
N VAL A 9 -59.56 -23.95 -24.76
CA VAL A 9 -58.35 -24.48 -25.43
C VAL A 9 -57.26 -23.41 -25.47
N ASP A 10 -57.64 -22.14 -25.69
CA ASP A 10 -56.71 -21.01 -25.63
C ASP A 10 -56.19 -20.82 -24.19
N PHE A 11 -57.06 -20.91 -23.18
CA PHE A 11 -56.64 -20.91 -21.77
C PHE A 11 -55.72 -22.08 -21.43
N ALA A 12 -56.02 -23.31 -21.88
CA ALA A 12 -55.17 -24.47 -21.59
C ALA A 12 -53.79 -24.36 -22.25
N THR A 13 -53.73 -23.78 -23.45
CA THR A 13 -52.46 -23.55 -24.18
C THR A 13 -51.67 -22.43 -23.51
N GLU A 14 -52.28 -21.27 -23.23
CA GLU A 14 -51.64 -20.18 -22.48
C GLU A 14 -51.21 -20.62 -21.09
N PHE A 15 -52.01 -21.45 -20.41
CA PHE A 15 -51.67 -21.98 -19.10
C PHE A 15 -50.49 -22.96 -19.15
N VAL A 16 -50.45 -23.85 -20.15
CA VAL A 16 -49.31 -24.77 -20.35
C VAL A 16 -48.06 -24.00 -20.77
N ASP A 17 -48.19 -22.99 -21.62
CA ASP A 17 -47.06 -22.15 -22.02
C ASP A 17 -46.56 -21.32 -20.85
N LYS A 18 -47.44 -20.78 -20.01
CA LYS A 18 -47.06 -20.10 -18.76
C LYS A 18 -46.45 -21.05 -17.74
N LEU A 19 -46.96 -22.28 -17.61
CA LEU A 19 -46.34 -23.31 -16.76
C LEU A 19 -44.96 -23.71 -17.27
N ARG A 20 -44.76 -23.75 -18.59
CA ARG A 20 -43.44 -24.00 -19.19
C ARG A 20 -42.50 -22.82 -18.99
N GLU A 21 -42.98 -21.58 -19.14
CA GLU A 21 -42.20 -20.38 -18.81
C GLU A 21 -41.77 -20.39 -17.34
N VAL A 22 -42.66 -20.74 -16.41
CA VAL A 22 -42.34 -20.85 -14.97
C VAL A 22 -41.36 -21.99 -14.68
N ARG A 23 -41.49 -23.14 -15.35
CA ARG A 23 -40.58 -24.28 -15.20
C ARG A 23 -39.19 -23.99 -15.78
N ASP A 24 -39.14 -23.35 -16.95
CA ASP A 24 -37.91 -23.14 -17.72
C ASP A 24 -37.18 -21.86 -17.30
N ASN A 25 -37.88 -20.89 -16.71
CA ASN A 25 -37.32 -19.66 -16.16
C ASN A 25 -38.07 -19.20 -14.88
N PRO A 26 -37.84 -19.86 -13.74
CA PRO A 26 -38.49 -19.51 -12.47
C PRO A 26 -38.16 -18.08 -12.01
N GLN A 27 -37.00 -17.54 -12.37
CA GLN A 27 -36.60 -16.18 -12.02
C GLN A 27 -37.55 -15.13 -12.61
N ALA A 28 -37.98 -15.28 -13.87
CA ALA A 28 -38.90 -14.31 -14.48
C ALA A 28 -40.25 -14.18 -13.75
N MET A 29 -40.72 -15.26 -13.11
CA MET A 29 -41.92 -15.20 -12.25
C MET A 29 -41.63 -14.48 -10.94
N LEU A 30 -40.46 -14.74 -10.35
CA LEU A 30 -40.03 -14.06 -9.12
C LEU A 30 -39.88 -12.56 -9.37
N ASP A 31 -39.33 -12.15 -10.51
CA ASP A 31 -39.21 -10.73 -10.91
C ASP A 31 -40.59 -10.04 -10.98
N GLU A 32 -41.63 -10.72 -11.51
CA GLU A 32 -43.00 -10.17 -11.54
C GLU A 32 -43.60 -10.02 -10.13
N ILE A 33 -43.30 -10.95 -9.21
CA ILE A 33 -43.74 -10.87 -7.81
C ILE A 33 -42.97 -9.77 -7.09
N GLU A 34 -41.67 -9.64 -7.34
CA GLU A 34 -40.80 -8.61 -6.80
C GLU A 34 -41.34 -7.23 -7.16
N GLU A 35 -41.58 -6.95 -8.45
CA GLU A 35 -42.14 -5.67 -8.91
C GLU A 35 -43.50 -5.36 -8.23
N PHE A 36 -44.33 -6.39 -8.01
CA PHE A 36 -45.58 -6.24 -7.28
C PHE A 36 -45.35 -5.91 -5.79
N LEU A 37 -44.42 -6.58 -5.12
CA LEU A 37 -44.11 -6.34 -3.71
C LEU A 37 -43.44 -4.97 -3.51
N GLU A 38 -42.52 -4.59 -4.38
CA GLU A 38 -41.91 -3.25 -4.39
C GLU A 38 -42.94 -2.15 -4.63
N SER A 39 -43.99 -2.41 -5.43
CA SER A 39 -45.10 -1.45 -5.59
C SER A 39 -45.87 -1.19 -4.29
N ILE A 40 -45.82 -2.13 -3.33
CA ILE A 40 -46.46 -2.04 -2.01
C ILE A 40 -45.51 -1.47 -0.96
N PHE A 41 -44.27 -1.95 -0.94
CA PHE A 41 -43.29 -1.69 0.12
C PHE A 41 -42.32 -0.56 -0.18
N GLY A 42 -42.16 -0.18 -1.45
CA GLY A 42 -41.18 0.78 -1.94
C GLY A 42 -40.21 0.13 -2.92
N ALA A 43 -39.67 0.91 -3.85
CA ALA A 43 -38.60 0.44 -4.73
C ALA A 43 -37.36 0.04 -3.91
N ASP A 44 -36.64 -1.00 -4.35
CA ASP A 44 -35.42 -1.51 -3.74
C ASP A 44 -35.61 -2.03 -2.30
N THR A 45 -36.82 -2.50 -1.94
CA THR A 45 -37.13 -3.02 -0.58
C THR A 45 -37.29 -4.53 -0.51
N VAL A 46 -37.44 -5.21 -1.65
CA VAL A 46 -37.67 -6.65 -1.73
C VAL A 46 -36.84 -7.22 -2.87
N GLU A 47 -36.14 -8.32 -2.62
CA GLU A 47 -35.42 -9.10 -3.62
C GLU A 47 -35.87 -10.57 -3.56
N LEU A 48 -36.22 -11.14 -4.71
CA LEU A 48 -36.62 -12.54 -4.86
C LEU A 48 -35.68 -13.25 -5.84
N ALA A 49 -35.00 -14.31 -5.39
CA ALA A 49 -34.06 -15.03 -6.24
C ALA A 49 -34.25 -16.55 -6.22
N TRP A 50 -34.09 -17.18 -7.38
CA TRP A 50 -34.00 -18.63 -7.53
C TRP A 50 -32.54 -19.08 -7.54
N VAL A 51 -32.14 -19.80 -6.48
CA VAL A 51 -30.80 -20.39 -6.36
C VAL A 51 -30.83 -21.83 -6.89
N ALA A 52 -30.59 -21.99 -8.19
CA ALA A 52 -30.74 -23.27 -8.88
C ALA A 52 -29.90 -24.43 -8.30
N ALA A 53 -28.67 -24.14 -7.83
CA ALA A 53 -27.79 -25.15 -7.24
C ALA A 53 -28.33 -25.70 -5.92
N GLU A 54 -28.99 -24.84 -5.14
CA GLU A 54 -29.54 -25.17 -3.83
C GLU A 54 -31.02 -25.55 -3.90
N LYS A 55 -31.65 -25.36 -5.07
CA LYS A 55 -33.09 -25.51 -5.30
C LYS A 55 -33.91 -24.70 -4.28
N THR A 56 -33.44 -23.50 -3.97
CA THR A 56 -34.02 -22.63 -2.94
C THR A 56 -34.54 -21.35 -3.57
N ILE A 57 -35.71 -20.89 -3.12
CA ILE A 57 -36.18 -19.53 -3.37
C ILE A 57 -35.78 -18.68 -2.17
N THR A 58 -34.97 -17.64 -2.38
CA THR A 58 -34.60 -16.68 -1.34
C THR A 58 -35.46 -15.43 -1.45
N ILE A 59 -35.89 -14.93 -0.30
CA ILE A 59 -36.72 -13.73 -0.16
C ILE A 59 -35.98 -12.81 0.79
N GLU A 60 -35.50 -11.67 0.29
CA GLU A 60 -34.85 -10.65 1.11
C GLU A 60 -35.75 -9.41 1.17
N MET A 61 -35.95 -8.89 2.37
CA MET A 61 -36.69 -7.65 2.60
C MET A 61 -35.83 -6.71 3.41
N GLU A 62 -35.59 -5.51 2.89
CA GLU A 62 -34.79 -4.48 3.53
C GLU A 62 -35.57 -3.17 3.61
N PHE A 63 -35.77 -2.70 4.84
CA PHE A 63 -36.44 -1.43 5.11
C PHE A 63 -35.47 -0.48 5.80
N GLY A 64 -34.99 0.50 5.04
CA GLY A 64 -34.20 1.62 5.56
C GLY A 64 -35.06 2.77 6.05
N PHE A 65 -34.73 3.30 7.21
CA PHE A 65 -35.34 4.47 7.81
C PHE A 65 -34.23 5.47 8.13
N LEU A 66 -34.41 6.74 7.77
CA LEU A 66 -33.42 7.81 7.97
C LEU A 66 -32.20 7.81 7.04
N ARG A 67 -32.13 6.95 6.01
CA ARG A 67 -31.11 6.97 4.93
C ARG A 67 -30.82 8.33 4.28
N GLU A 68 -31.74 9.29 4.38
CA GLU A 68 -31.58 10.65 3.83
C GLU A 68 -31.26 11.71 4.92
N TYR A 69 -31.13 11.33 6.19
CA TYR A 69 -30.90 12.24 7.30
C TYR A 69 -29.41 12.35 7.62
N GLN A 70 -28.81 13.48 7.28
CA GLN A 70 -27.45 13.82 7.67
C GLN A 70 -27.45 15.21 8.30
N GLU A 71 -26.79 15.36 9.46
CA GLU A 71 -26.59 16.65 10.11
C GLU A 71 -25.10 16.95 10.25
N GLU A 72 -24.68 18.10 9.71
CA GLU A 72 -23.31 18.59 9.82
C GLU A 72 -23.26 19.81 10.74
N ARG A 73 -22.33 19.80 11.70
CA ARG A 73 -22.07 20.91 12.61
C ARG A 73 -20.59 21.31 12.54
N PRO A 74 -20.28 22.61 12.39
CA PRO A 74 -18.90 23.05 12.53
C PRO A 74 -18.44 22.81 13.97
N PHE A 75 -17.29 22.18 14.10
CA PHE A 75 -16.59 21.94 15.36
C PHE A 75 -15.37 22.85 15.40
N SER A 76 -15.15 23.49 16.55
CA SER A 76 -13.94 24.27 16.81
C SER A 76 -13.44 23.89 18.20
N LEU A 77 -12.19 23.44 18.25
CA LEU A 77 -11.50 23.04 19.46
C LEU A 77 -10.67 24.22 19.97
N ASP A 78 -10.94 24.61 21.22
CA ASP A 78 -10.18 25.59 21.99
C ASP A 78 -9.75 24.88 23.29
N LEU A 79 -8.51 24.40 23.32
CA LEU A 79 -7.98 23.62 24.44
C LEU A 79 -7.75 24.46 25.69
N ASP A 80 -7.59 25.78 25.58
CA ASP A 80 -7.51 26.67 26.76
C ASP A 80 -8.83 26.62 27.55
N GLN A 81 -9.97 26.45 26.88
CA GLN A 81 -11.27 26.26 27.54
C GLN A 81 -11.45 24.85 28.10
N LEU A 82 -10.92 23.82 27.44
CA LEU A 82 -11.04 22.41 27.85
C LEU A 82 -10.12 22.09 29.05
N LEU A 83 -8.91 22.68 29.06
CA LEU A 83 -7.88 22.50 30.09
C LEU A 83 -8.09 23.41 31.31
N ALA A 84 -9.05 24.34 31.27
CA ALA A 84 -9.45 25.14 32.43
C ALA A 84 -10.07 24.28 33.57
N GLY A 85 -10.31 22.99 33.34
CA GLY A 85 -10.69 21.98 34.33
C GLY A 85 -9.49 21.43 35.11
N ASN A 86 -9.61 21.34 36.43
CA ASN A 86 -8.52 20.91 37.31
C ASN A 86 -8.30 19.37 37.19
N PHE A 87 -7.29 18.92 36.45
CA PHE A 87 -6.94 17.49 36.26
C PHE A 87 -6.30 16.81 37.50
N SER A 88 -6.07 17.56 38.57
CA SER A 88 -5.52 17.02 39.81
C SER A 88 -6.54 16.13 40.52
N GLY A 89 -6.42 14.80 40.36
CA GLY A 89 -7.13 13.80 41.18
C GLY A 89 -7.86 12.68 40.44
N GLN A 90 -7.75 12.57 39.11
CA GLN A 90 -8.48 11.56 38.31
C GLN A 90 -7.65 10.35 37.84
N GLY A 91 -6.50 10.06 38.47
CA GLY A 91 -5.72 8.85 38.17
C GLY A 91 -4.85 8.92 36.91
N ILE A 92 -4.70 10.11 36.31
CA ILE A 92 -3.75 10.35 35.21
C ILE A 92 -2.32 10.36 35.78
N ASP A 93 -1.40 9.67 35.12
CA ASP A 93 0.02 9.62 35.48
C ASP A 93 0.62 11.04 35.51
N ALA A 94 1.53 11.29 36.46
CA ALA A 94 2.21 12.58 36.62
C ALA A 94 3.00 13.00 35.38
N GLN A 95 3.53 12.04 34.60
CA GLN A 95 4.25 12.32 33.35
C GLN A 95 3.32 12.79 32.23
N VAL A 96 2.12 12.21 32.15
CA VAL A 96 1.08 12.59 31.18
C VAL A 96 0.50 13.97 31.52
N ALA A 97 0.31 14.25 32.82
CA ALA A 97 -0.13 15.57 33.27
C ALA A 97 0.92 16.68 33.00
N GLU A 98 2.22 16.37 33.11
CA GLU A 98 3.31 17.28 32.79
C GLU A 98 3.41 17.55 31.28
N LEU A 99 3.25 16.52 30.45
CA LEU A 99 3.17 16.64 28.99
C LEU A 99 2.00 17.52 28.53
N ILE A 100 0.79 17.29 29.08
CA ILE A 100 -0.41 18.09 28.77
C ILE A 100 -0.23 19.56 29.20
N SER A 101 0.50 19.82 30.28
CA SER A 101 0.78 21.19 30.74
C SER A 101 1.83 21.94 29.93
N GLY A 102 2.61 21.25 29.10
CA GLY A 102 3.65 21.80 28.23
C GLY A 102 3.18 22.15 26.81
N ILE A 103 1.93 21.80 26.46
CA ILE A 103 1.31 22.12 25.18
C ILE A 103 0.80 23.57 25.25
N ALA A 104 1.32 24.44 24.40
CA ALA A 104 0.88 25.84 24.29
C ALA A 104 0.21 26.08 22.93
N ASP A 105 -0.92 26.81 22.94
CA ASP A 105 -1.66 27.25 21.75
C ASP A 105 -2.17 26.10 20.87
N VAL A 106 -3.29 25.49 21.27
CA VAL A 106 -3.97 24.49 20.44
C VAL A 106 -5.33 25.00 20.02
N SER A 107 -5.41 25.30 18.73
CA SER A 107 -6.65 25.61 18.03
C SER A 107 -6.88 24.57 16.94
N GLY A 108 -8.14 24.19 16.75
CA GLY A 108 -8.52 23.30 15.66
C GLY A 108 -9.93 23.55 15.17
N ASP A 109 -10.18 23.17 13.92
CA ASP A 109 -11.50 23.20 13.30
C ASP A 109 -11.75 21.90 12.52
N GLY A 110 -13.02 21.58 12.36
CA GLY A 110 -13.48 20.41 11.61
C GLY A 110 -15.00 20.38 11.48
N THR A 111 -15.54 19.39 10.77
CA THR A 111 -16.99 19.17 10.66
C THR A 111 -17.37 17.90 11.39
N LEU A 112 -18.24 18.04 12.39
CA LEU A 112 -18.89 16.91 13.03
C LEU A 112 -20.09 16.48 12.19
N VAL A 113 -20.04 15.25 11.69
CA VAL A 113 -21.11 14.59 10.95
C VAL A 113 -21.88 13.70 11.91
N PHE A 114 -23.21 13.75 11.84
CA PHE A 114 -24.12 12.82 12.49
C PHE A 114 -25.09 12.27 11.44
N ASP A 115 -24.95 10.98 11.15
CA ASP A 115 -25.69 10.25 10.11
C ASP A 115 -26.20 8.90 10.68
N PRO A 116 -27.40 8.90 11.28
CA PRO A 116 -28.08 7.69 11.73
C PRO A 116 -28.88 7.04 10.59
N ASP A 117 -28.66 5.73 10.37
CA ASP A 117 -29.53 4.87 9.56
C ASP A 117 -30.15 3.78 10.43
N LEU A 118 -31.43 3.51 10.27
CA LEU A 118 -32.11 2.39 10.92
C LEU A 118 -32.56 1.43 9.83
N THR A 119 -32.01 0.23 9.82
CA THR A 119 -32.31 -0.80 8.84
C THR A 119 -32.96 -2.01 9.50
N LEU A 120 -34.09 -2.46 8.95
CA LEU A 120 -34.70 -3.75 9.23
C LEU A 120 -34.45 -4.65 8.03
N ARG A 121 -33.64 -5.70 8.20
CA ARG A 121 -33.37 -6.71 7.18
C ARG A 121 -33.93 -8.06 7.61
N MET A 122 -34.77 -8.65 6.78
CA MET A 122 -35.34 -9.98 7.00
C MET A 122 -35.12 -10.83 5.77
N LYS A 123 -34.44 -11.96 5.92
CA LYS A 123 -34.15 -12.89 4.84
C LYS A 123 -34.72 -14.27 5.14
N PHE A 124 -35.50 -14.78 4.20
CA PHE A 124 -36.14 -16.09 4.27
C PHE A 124 -35.69 -16.95 3.10
N GLY A 125 -35.68 -18.26 3.31
CA GLY A 125 -35.51 -19.23 2.24
C GLY A 125 -36.63 -20.27 2.23
N ILE A 126 -37.01 -20.69 1.03
CA ILE A 126 -37.88 -21.84 0.79
C ILE A 126 -37.03 -22.90 0.10
N ASP A 127 -36.55 -23.87 0.86
CA ASP A 127 -35.77 -25.00 0.39
C ASP A 127 -36.71 -26.06 -0.20
N LEU A 128 -36.57 -26.27 -1.52
CA LEU A 128 -37.35 -27.24 -2.28
C LEU A 128 -36.60 -28.55 -2.53
N ARG A 129 -35.39 -28.74 -2.01
CA ARG A 129 -34.64 -30.02 -2.15
C ARG A 129 -35.46 -31.22 -1.67
N PRO A 130 -36.16 -31.19 -0.52
CA PRO A 130 -37.02 -32.31 -0.11
C PRO A 130 -38.13 -32.63 -1.13
N THR A 131 -38.48 -31.68 -1.98
CA THR A 131 -39.53 -31.80 -3.01
C THR A 131 -38.97 -32.13 -4.40
N LEU A 132 -37.75 -31.68 -4.72
CA LEU A 132 -37.19 -31.68 -6.08
C LEU A 132 -35.91 -32.52 -6.23
N ASP A 133 -35.30 -33.01 -5.16
CA ASP A 133 -34.14 -33.90 -5.24
C ASP A 133 -34.55 -35.30 -5.69
N PRO A 134 -33.85 -35.88 -6.68
CA PRO A 134 -34.09 -37.27 -7.06
C PRO A 134 -33.74 -38.19 -5.88
N SER A 135 -34.50 -39.26 -5.73
CA SER A 135 -34.16 -40.29 -4.75
C SER A 135 -32.76 -40.85 -5.01
N THR A 136 -32.04 -41.14 -3.94
CA THR A 136 -30.69 -41.72 -3.97
C THR A 136 -30.65 -43.15 -3.41
N VAL A 137 -31.80 -43.66 -2.96
CA VAL A 137 -31.91 -45.01 -2.40
C VAL A 137 -32.08 -46.01 -3.55
N ILE A 138 -31.06 -46.85 -3.78
CA ILE A 138 -31.12 -47.91 -4.81
C ILE A 138 -32.23 -48.89 -4.45
N ALA A 139 -33.04 -49.27 -5.45
CA ALA A 139 -34.15 -50.19 -5.26
C ALA A 139 -33.70 -51.55 -4.73
N ALA A 140 -34.49 -52.18 -3.87
CA ALA A 140 -34.27 -53.58 -3.50
C ALA A 140 -35.01 -54.51 -4.48
N PRO A 141 -34.56 -55.76 -4.69
CA PRO A 141 -35.27 -56.70 -5.55
C PRO A 141 -36.69 -57.01 -5.03
N GLU A 142 -36.93 -56.93 -3.72
CA GLU A 142 -38.25 -57.11 -3.13
C GLU A 142 -39.15 -55.88 -3.21
N LEU A 143 -38.66 -54.76 -3.77
CA LEU A 143 -39.44 -53.52 -3.88
C LEU A 143 -40.60 -53.71 -4.87
N GLU A 144 -41.79 -53.21 -4.49
CA GLU A 144 -42.95 -53.28 -5.38
C GLU A 144 -42.76 -52.30 -6.56
N LEU A 145 -43.20 -52.71 -7.75
CA LEU A 145 -42.89 -51.97 -8.99
C LEU A 145 -43.40 -50.52 -8.99
N PHE A 146 -44.53 -50.25 -8.33
CA PHE A 146 -45.07 -48.89 -8.22
C PHE A 146 -44.30 -48.00 -7.24
N GLN A 147 -43.41 -48.59 -6.42
CA GLN A 147 -42.52 -47.87 -5.52
C GLN A 147 -41.19 -47.54 -6.17
N LEU A 148 -40.97 -47.90 -7.44
CA LEU A 148 -39.82 -47.42 -8.21
C LEU A 148 -40.05 -45.96 -8.63
N VAL A 149 -39.00 -45.14 -8.68
CA VAL A 149 -39.07 -43.76 -9.21
C VAL A 149 -39.59 -43.74 -10.65
N SER A 150 -39.19 -44.70 -11.47
CA SER A 150 -39.69 -44.94 -12.83
C SER A 150 -41.12 -45.50 -12.87
N GLY A 151 -41.62 -46.00 -11.74
CA GLY A 151 -42.90 -46.68 -11.57
C GLY A 151 -44.06 -45.77 -11.12
N SER A 152 -43.91 -44.44 -11.16
CA SER A 152 -44.93 -43.48 -10.69
C SER A 152 -46.35 -43.77 -11.19
N ILE A 153 -46.47 -44.37 -12.38
CA ILE A 153 -47.67 -45.08 -12.85
C ILE A 153 -47.22 -46.35 -13.57
N VAL A 154 -47.43 -47.53 -12.96
CA VAL A 154 -47.25 -48.82 -13.65
C VAL A 154 -48.53 -49.14 -14.43
N THR A 155 -48.37 -49.39 -15.72
CA THR A 155 -49.45 -49.73 -16.64
C THR A 155 -49.17 -51.11 -17.21
N VAL A 156 -50.15 -52.00 -17.13
CA VAL A 156 -50.09 -53.37 -17.66
C VAL A 156 -51.29 -53.61 -18.57
N ASN A 157 -51.15 -54.54 -19.50
CA ASN A 157 -52.21 -54.94 -20.42
C ASN A 157 -53.33 -55.71 -19.70
N ALA A 158 -54.38 -56.06 -20.44
CA ALA A 158 -55.47 -56.84 -19.88
C ALA A 158 -54.97 -58.24 -19.45
N SER A 159 -55.47 -58.73 -18.31
CA SER A 159 -55.06 -60.03 -17.72
C SER A 159 -54.97 -61.15 -18.76
N GLY A 160 -53.77 -61.71 -18.91
CA GLY A 160 -53.44 -62.78 -19.86
C GLY A 160 -52.92 -62.33 -21.24
N ASP A 161 -52.78 -61.03 -21.49
CA ASP A 161 -52.08 -60.47 -22.64
C ASP A 161 -50.62 -60.12 -22.26
N ASP A 162 -49.68 -60.31 -23.18
CA ASP A 162 -48.26 -60.05 -22.92
C ASP A 162 -47.95 -58.55 -22.71
N ASP A 163 -47.08 -58.21 -21.77
CA ASP A 163 -46.71 -56.84 -21.39
C ASP A 163 -45.37 -56.37 -21.96
N LEU A 164 -44.43 -57.30 -22.08
CA LEU A 164 -43.06 -57.05 -22.52
C LEU A 164 -42.71 -57.98 -23.67
N GLU A 165 -42.05 -57.45 -24.69
CA GLU A 165 -41.45 -58.22 -25.77
C GLU A 165 -39.93 -58.04 -25.74
N ILE A 166 -39.23 -59.16 -25.77
CA ILE A 166 -37.77 -59.22 -25.90
C ILE A 166 -37.47 -59.99 -27.18
N ILE A 167 -36.66 -59.39 -28.05
CA ILE A 167 -36.20 -60.03 -29.27
C ILE A 167 -34.71 -60.31 -29.11
N TRP A 168 -34.35 -61.58 -29.22
CA TRP A 168 -32.97 -62.04 -29.29
C TRP A 168 -32.72 -62.53 -30.72
N THR A 169 -31.67 -62.02 -31.36
CA THR A 169 -31.33 -62.37 -32.75
C THR A 169 -29.87 -62.75 -32.83
N ASP A 170 -29.57 -63.96 -33.28
CA ASP A 170 -28.24 -64.41 -33.66
C ASP A 170 -28.09 -64.30 -35.18
N ALA A 171 -27.27 -63.34 -35.61
CA ALA A 171 -26.94 -63.08 -37.00
C ALA A 171 -25.49 -63.44 -37.34
N THR A 172 -24.85 -64.29 -36.54
CA THR A 172 -23.45 -64.71 -36.71
C THR A 172 -23.22 -65.41 -38.05
N ASP A 173 -24.18 -66.21 -38.52
CA ASP A 173 -24.23 -66.68 -39.90
C ASP A 173 -25.21 -65.81 -40.71
N PRO A 174 -24.72 -64.94 -41.62
CA PRO A 174 -25.59 -64.08 -42.41
C PRO A 174 -26.50 -64.87 -43.39
N ASP A 175 -26.19 -66.14 -43.65
CA ASP A 175 -27.03 -67.03 -44.47
C ASP A 175 -28.08 -67.80 -43.63
N ASP A 176 -28.00 -67.77 -42.29
CA ASP A 176 -28.91 -68.48 -41.36
C ASP A 176 -29.15 -67.67 -40.05
N VAL A 177 -29.79 -66.51 -40.18
CA VAL A 177 -30.15 -65.64 -39.03
C VAL A 177 -31.28 -66.27 -38.21
N ILE A 178 -31.03 -66.51 -36.93
CA ILE A 178 -31.99 -67.07 -35.96
C ILE A 178 -32.52 -65.93 -35.11
N SER A 179 -33.85 -65.84 -34.93
CA SER A 179 -34.47 -64.84 -34.06
C SER A 179 -35.56 -65.47 -33.21
N HIS A 180 -35.51 -65.20 -31.91
CA HIS A 180 -36.48 -65.63 -30.91
C HIS A 180 -37.18 -64.40 -30.34
N THR A 181 -38.52 -64.45 -30.31
CA THR A 181 -39.36 -63.41 -29.72
C THR A 181 -39.94 -63.95 -28.42
N VAL A 182 -39.43 -63.44 -27.30
CA VAL A 182 -39.89 -63.77 -25.97
C VAL A 182 -40.94 -62.74 -25.55
N ARG A 183 -42.08 -63.23 -25.07
CA ARG A 183 -43.13 -62.38 -24.54
C ARG A 183 -43.43 -62.75 -23.11
N VAL A 184 -43.58 -61.74 -22.26
CA VAL A 184 -43.76 -61.89 -20.82
C VAL A 184 -45.01 -61.14 -20.40
N ASP A 185 -45.97 -61.87 -19.84
CA ASP A 185 -47.10 -61.35 -19.08
C ASP A 185 -46.61 -61.09 -17.65
N VAL A 186 -46.73 -59.83 -17.19
CA VAL A 186 -46.32 -59.47 -15.83
C VAL A 186 -47.52 -59.37 -14.87
N ASP A 187 -48.72 -59.72 -15.31
CA ASP A 187 -49.92 -59.75 -14.46
C ASP A 187 -49.71 -60.70 -13.25
N GLY A 188 -49.82 -60.12 -12.06
CA GLY A 188 -49.63 -60.84 -10.79
C GLY A 188 -48.18 -60.89 -10.27
N LEU A 189 -47.20 -60.36 -11.01
CA LEU A 189 -45.83 -60.11 -10.53
C LEU A 189 -45.79 -58.73 -9.85
N ASN A 190 -45.42 -58.68 -8.57
CA ASN A 190 -45.54 -57.46 -7.76
C ASN A 190 -44.20 -56.77 -7.53
N THR A 191 -43.11 -57.54 -7.55
CA THR A 191 -41.76 -57.04 -7.21
C THR A 191 -40.81 -57.03 -8.40
N LEU A 192 -39.76 -56.21 -8.30
CA LEU A 192 -38.69 -56.14 -9.28
C LEU A 192 -38.04 -57.52 -9.54
N GLY A 193 -37.73 -58.26 -8.46
CA GLY A 193 -37.15 -59.60 -8.53
C GLY A 193 -38.06 -60.62 -9.22
N GLU A 194 -39.37 -60.58 -8.95
CA GLU A 194 -40.34 -61.48 -9.60
C GLU A 194 -40.41 -61.27 -11.12
N ILE A 195 -40.32 -60.02 -11.60
CA ILE A 195 -40.26 -59.73 -13.04
C ILE A 195 -38.94 -60.22 -13.65
N VAL A 196 -37.81 -59.95 -13.00
CA VAL A 196 -36.48 -60.40 -13.46
C VAL A 196 -36.46 -61.94 -13.59
N ASP A 197 -37.00 -62.65 -12.60
CA ASP A 197 -37.11 -64.12 -12.63
C ASP A 197 -38.04 -64.62 -13.74
N ALA A 198 -39.20 -63.96 -13.94
CA ALA A 198 -40.14 -64.32 -15.00
C ALA A 198 -39.55 -64.12 -16.40
N ILE A 199 -38.79 -63.03 -16.61
CA ILE A 199 -38.08 -62.77 -17.87
C ILE A 199 -37.03 -63.84 -18.13
N ASN A 200 -36.20 -64.18 -17.13
CA ASN A 200 -35.20 -65.25 -17.29
C ASN A 200 -35.85 -66.61 -17.61
N ALA A 201 -36.94 -66.95 -16.94
CA ALA A 201 -37.67 -68.19 -17.20
C ALA A 201 -38.22 -68.22 -18.64
N ALA A 202 -38.82 -67.13 -19.10
CA ALA A 202 -39.34 -67.00 -20.46
C ALA A 202 -38.24 -67.05 -21.53
N LEU A 203 -37.08 -66.43 -21.26
CA LEU A 203 -35.90 -66.49 -22.13
C LEU A 203 -35.40 -67.93 -22.30
N VAL A 204 -35.28 -68.68 -21.19
CA VAL A 204 -34.84 -70.09 -21.22
C VAL A 204 -35.84 -70.97 -21.97
N ASP A 205 -37.13 -70.78 -21.75
CA ASP A 205 -38.18 -71.58 -22.36
C ASP A 205 -38.27 -71.38 -23.89
N GLU A 206 -38.10 -70.14 -24.38
CA GLU A 206 -38.25 -69.81 -25.81
C GLU A 206 -36.96 -70.04 -26.61
N VAL A 207 -35.78 -69.71 -26.06
CA VAL A 207 -34.49 -69.85 -26.76
C VAL A 207 -33.96 -71.28 -26.68
N GLY A 208 -34.03 -71.91 -25.49
CA GLY A 208 -33.55 -73.28 -25.26
C GLY A 208 -32.03 -73.47 -25.28
N SER A 209 -31.55 -74.54 -24.64
CA SER A 209 -30.11 -74.86 -24.56
C SER A 209 -29.58 -75.36 -25.92
N PRO A 210 -28.35 -74.99 -26.33
CA PRO A 210 -27.33 -74.30 -25.52
C PRO A 210 -27.35 -72.77 -25.58
N ALA A 211 -28.14 -72.14 -26.47
CA ALA A 211 -28.15 -70.68 -26.62
C ALA A 211 -28.69 -69.96 -25.37
N SER A 212 -29.65 -70.56 -24.66
CA SER A 212 -30.12 -70.01 -23.37
C SER A 212 -29.06 -70.04 -22.25
N ASP A 213 -27.98 -70.82 -22.39
CA ASP A 213 -26.95 -70.94 -21.34
C ASP A 213 -26.01 -69.72 -21.30
N THR A 214 -26.03 -68.90 -22.36
CA THR A 214 -25.16 -67.72 -22.53
C THR A 214 -25.90 -66.41 -22.28
N ILE A 215 -27.24 -66.46 -22.18
CA ILE A 215 -28.13 -65.32 -21.99
C ILE A 215 -28.46 -65.14 -20.50
N SER A 216 -28.37 -63.92 -20.00
CA SER A 216 -28.77 -63.57 -18.63
C SER A 216 -29.46 -62.20 -18.56
N PHE A 217 -30.54 -62.11 -17.80
CA PHE A 217 -31.21 -60.86 -17.44
C PHE A 217 -31.12 -60.69 -15.91
N SER A 218 -30.22 -59.85 -15.42
CA SER A 218 -29.91 -59.79 -13.97
C SER A 218 -29.98 -58.38 -13.41
N TYR A 219 -30.54 -58.25 -12.22
CA TYR A 219 -30.48 -57.03 -11.41
C TYR A 219 -29.23 -57.04 -10.51
N ASP A 220 -28.48 -55.95 -10.50
CA ASP A 220 -27.35 -55.75 -9.57
C ASP A 220 -27.76 -54.77 -8.46
N GLU A 221 -27.88 -55.29 -7.24
CA GLU A 221 -28.26 -54.51 -6.04
C GLU A 221 -27.25 -53.43 -5.66
N THR A 222 -26.00 -53.53 -6.13
CA THR A 222 -24.94 -52.56 -5.84
C THR A 222 -25.01 -51.35 -6.76
N THR A 223 -25.27 -51.58 -8.05
CA THR A 223 -25.34 -50.52 -9.06
C THR A 223 -26.76 -50.02 -9.29
N GLY A 224 -27.78 -50.79 -8.88
CA GLY A 224 -29.18 -50.51 -9.11
C GLY A 224 -29.62 -50.69 -10.56
N THR A 225 -28.85 -51.39 -11.38
CA THR A 225 -29.13 -51.55 -12.82
C THR A 225 -29.54 -52.98 -13.16
N ILE A 226 -30.38 -53.11 -14.17
CA ILE A 226 -30.68 -54.39 -14.81
C ILE A 226 -29.79 -54.52 -16.04
N THR A 227 -29.10 -55.66 -16.17
CA THR A 227 -28.30 -56.00 -17.35
C THR A 227 -28.91 -57.19 -18.06
N PHE A 228 -29.22 -57.00 -19.34
CA PHE A 228 -29.53 -58.07 -20.28
C PHE A 228 -28.32 -58.33 -21.16
N VAL A 229 -27.74 -59.52 -21.11
CA VAL A 229 -26.51 -59.83 -21.85
C VAL A 229 -26.56 -61.24 -22.42
N ASP A 230 -26.03 -61.39 -23.62
CA ASP A 230 -25.58 -62.67 -24.15
C ASP A 230 -24.04 -62.70 -24.17
N THR A 231 -23.46 -63.65 -23.46
CA THR A 231 -22.00 -63.80 -23.35
C THR A 231 -21.31 -64.21 -24.65
N GLU A 232 -22.02 -64.79 -25.64
CA GLU A 232 -21.44 -65.05 -26.96
C GLU A 232 -21.46 -63.78 -27.83
N GLY A 233 -22.45 -62.91 -27.63
CA GLY A 233 -22.55 -61.59 -28.26
C GLY A 233 -21.58 -60.55 -27.70
N PHE A 234 -20.81 -60.93 -26.67
CA PHE A 234 -19.82 -60.10 -26.01
C PHE A 234 -18.64 -60.97 -25.54
N LYS A 235 -17.73 -61.32 -26.45
CA LYS A 235 -16.64 -62.28 -26.24
C LYS A 235 -15.28 -61.74 -26.70
N LEU A 236 -14.25 -61.94 -25.88
CA LEU A 236 -12.87 -61.55 -26.16
C LEU A 236 -11.95 -62.78 -26.14
N ASP A 237 -11.10 -62.95 -27.14
CA ASP A 237 -9.98 -63.91 -27.12
C ASP A 237 -8.76 -63.26 -26.47
N THR A 238 -8.53 -63.56 -25.19
CA THR A 238 -7.42 -63.03 -24.40
C THR A 238 -6.15 -63.87 -24.51
N THR A 239 -6.18 -65.01 -25.22
CA THR A 239 -5.08 -66.00 -25.25
C THR A 239 -3.74 -65.37 -25.65
N GLY A 240 -3.75 -64.51 -26.67
CA GLY A 240 -2.54 -63.85 -27.16
C GLY A 240 -2.02 -62.74 -26.23
N VAL A 241 -2.92 -62.02 -25.55
CA VAL A 241 -2.56 -60.94 -24.63
C VAL A 241 -2.01 -61.52 -23.33
N GLU A 242 -2.66 -62.55 -22.79
CA GLU A 242 -2.17 -63.25 -21.61
C GLU A 242 -0.81 -63.90 -21.87
N ALA A 243 -0.60 -64.47 -23.06
CA ALA A 243 0.67 -65.07 -23.43
C ALA A 243 1.81 -64.03 -23.54
N LEU A 244 1.51 -62.81 -24.00
CA LEU A 244 2.51 -61.75 -24.23
C LEU A 244 2.73 -60.84 -23.02
N PHE A 245 1.68 -60.54 -22.26
CA PHE A 245 1.64 -59.49 -21.23
C PHE A 245 1.23 -60.02 -19.84
N GLY A 246 0.81 -61.29 -19.73
CA GLY A 246 0.47 -61.93 -18.46
C GLY A 246 -0.89 -61.54 -17.85
N LEU A 247 -1.67 -60.71 -18.53
CA LEU A 247 -2.99 -60.22 -18.12
C LEU A 247 -3.96 -60.24 -19.32
N GLU A 248 -5.27 -60.18 -19.06
CA GLU A 248 -6.33 -60.12 -20.09
C GLU A 248 -6.38 -58.76 -20.81
N GLU A 249 -5.98 -57.70 -20.10
CA GLU A 249 -5.85 -56.34 -20.61
C GLU A 249 -4.72 -55.61 -19.87
N VAL A 250 -3.94 -54.80 -20.60
CA VAL A 250 -2.88 -53.97 -20.03
C VAL A 250 -2.92 -52.58 -20.64
N THR A 251 -2.95 -51.56 -19.79
CA THR A 251 -2.85 -50.15 -20.19
C THR A 251 -1.43 -49.64 -20.00
N SER A 252 -0.98 -48.78 -20.91
CA SER A 252 0.31 -48.13 -20.85
C SER A 252 0.46 -47.24 -19.62
N SER A 253 1.69 -47.07 -19.15
CA SER A 253 2.00 -46.14 -18.07
C SER A 253 3.36 -45.45 -18.27
N GLY A 254 3.59 -44.35 -17.56
CA GLY A 254 4.85 -43.59 -17.59
C GLY A 254 4.95 -42.53 -18.68
N ASP A 255 6.12 -41.90 -18.80
CA ASP A 255 6.44 -40.90 -19.83
C ASP A 255 7.87 -41.17 -20.38
N PRO A 256 8.01 -41.61 -21.65
CA PRO A 256 6.94 -41.92 -22.60
C PRO A 256 6.08 -43.11 -22.14
N ARG A 257 4.87 -43.25 -22.70
CA ARG A 257 3.94 -44.34 -22.36
C ARG A 257 4.50 -45.70 -22.76
N VAL A 258 4.49 -46.67 -21.84
CA VAL A 258 5.11 -48.00 -22.01
C VAL A 258 4.17 -49.12 -21.57
N ILE A 259 4.18 -50.23 -22.32
CA ILE A 259 3.71 -51.56 -21.90
C ILE A 259 4.87 -52.55 -22.02
N ASP A 260 5.30 -53.12 -20.91
CA ASP A 260 6.30 -54.19 -20.91
C ASP A 260 5.63 -55.53 -21.19
N LEU A 261 6.28 -56.38 -22.00
CA LEU A 261 5.87 -57.78 -22.11
C LEU A 261 6.23 -58.53 -20.83
N ASP A 262 5.56 -59.67 -20.59
CA ASP A 262 5.84 -60.50 -19.44
C ASP A 262 7.31 -60.93 -19.41
N ALA A 263 7.93 -60.79 -18.25
CA ALA A 263 9.36 -61.04 -18.06
C ALA A 263 9.76 -62.52 -18.29
N GLY A 264 8.78 -63.43 -18.33
CA GLY A 264 8.96 -64.86 -18.61
C GLY A 264 8.71 -65.27 -20.06
N PHE A 265 8.32 -64.35 -20.95
CA PHE A 265 7.96 -64.69 -22.33
C PHE A 265 9.16 -65.22 -23.13
N THR A 266 8.99 -66.41 -23.72
CA THR A 266 10.05 -67.10 -24.48
C THR A 266 9.59 -67.66 -25.84
N ASP A 267 8.30 -67.61 -26.14
CA ASP A 267 7.75 -68.14 -27.39
C ASP A 267 7.82 -67.13 -28.55
N PHE A 268 9.04 -66.72 -28.90
CA PHE A 268 9.28 -65.74 -29.97
C PHE A 268 8.90 -66.28 -31.37
N ALA A 269 8.93 -67.60 -31.56
CA ALA A 269 8.64 -68.27 -32.83
C ALA A 269 7.13 -68.54 -33.04
N GLY A 270 6.31 -68.46 -31.98
CA GLY A 270 4.87 -68.68 -32.02
C GLY A 270 4.09 -67.65 -32.84
N ALA A 271 2.84 -68.01 -33.13
CA ALA A 271 1.85 -67.08 -33.66
C ALA A 271 1.16 -66.36 -32.51
N HIS A 272 0.98 -65.04 -32.63
CA HIS A 272 0.38 -64.22 -31.58
C HIS A 272 -0.55 -63.17 -32.21
N SER A 273 -1.64 -62.87 -31.53
CA SER A 273 -2.57 -61.84 -31.96
C SER A 273 -3.22 -61.15 -30.77
N PHE A 274 -3.41 -59.83 -30.85
CA PHE A 274 -4.03 -59.01 -29.82
C PHE A 274 -4.59 -57.73 -30.44
N ASP A 275 -5.54 -57.09 -29.78
CA ASP A 275 -6.02 -55.77 -30.17
C ASP A 275 -5.21 -54.69 -29.45
N LEU A 276 -4.71 -53.74 -30.23
CA LEU A 276 -4.09 -52.52 -29.74
C LEU A 276 -5.12 -51.40 -29.78
N VAL A 277 -5.48 -50.87 -28.63
CA VAL A 277 -6.47 -49.80 -28.46
C VAL A 277 -5.74 -48.46 -28.34
N LEU A 278 -6.05 -47.55 -29.25
CA LEU A 278 -5.45 -46.23 -29.34
C LEU A 278 -6.54 -45.17 -29.09
N GLY A 279 -6.54 -44.53 -27.91
CA GLY A 279 -7.56 -43.54 -27.51
C GLY A 279 -7.63 -43.36 -25.98
N ALA A 280 -8.48 -42.44 -25.51
CA ALA A 280 -8.64 -42.17 -24.07
C ALA A 280 -9.14 -43.41 -23.32
N ASP A 281 -8.52 -43.69 -22.17
CA ASP A 281 -9.03 -44.59 -21.12
C ASP A 281 -9.44 -46.01 -21.56
N GLY A 282 -8.85 -46.56 -22.64
CA GLY A 282 -9.19 -47.90 -23.14
C GLY A 282 -10.43 -47.97 -24.04
N GLU A 283 -11.01 -46.82 -24.41
CA GLU A 283 -12.19 -46.70 -25.28
C GLU A 283 -11.85 -46.25 -26.72
N GLY A 284 -10.59 -46.42 -27.12
CA GLY A 284 -10.13 -46.13 -28.48
C GLY A 284 -10.58 -47.15 -29.54
N TRP A 285 -10.29 -46.85 -30.81
CA TRP A 285 -10.53 -47.80 -31.91
C TRP A 285 -9.51 -48.96 -31.82
N PRO A 286 -9.96 -50.21 -31.61
CA PRO A 286 -9.06 -51.35 -31.55
C PRO A 286 -8.47 -51.65 -32.93
N VAL A 287 -7.19 -51.98 -32.97
CA VAL A 287 -6.52 -52.48 -34.17
C VAL A 287 -5.88 -53.82 -33.87
N THR A 288 -6.32 -54.85 -34.60
CA THR A 288 -5.78 -56.19 -34.45
C THR A 288 -4.36 -56.28 -35.00
N VAL A 289 -3.42 -56.60 -34.11
CA VAL A 289 -2.03 -56.91 -34.43
C VAL A 289 -1.91 -58.43 -34.57
N THR A 290 -1.38 -58.90 -35.70
CA THR A 290 -1.20 -60.34 -35.94
C THR A 290 0.24 -60.66 -36.33
N LEU A 291 0.84 -61.62 -35.65
CA LEU A 291 2.14 -62.20 -35.96
C LEU A 291 1.97 -63.68 -36.32
N ALA A 292 2.36 -64.04 -37.55
CA ALA A 292 2.43 -65.44 -37.95
C ALA A 292 3.61 -66.16 -37.26
N ALA A 293 3.47 -67.47 -37.06
CA ALA A 293 4.55 -68.32 -36.57
C ALA A 293 5.75 -68.30 -37.53
N ASP A 294 6.95 -68.10 -36.99
CA ASP A 294 8.20 -68.05 -37.75
C ASP A 294 9.33 -68.72 -36.97
N GLY A 295 9.75 -69.89 -37.43
CA GLY A 295 10.82 -70.67 -36.81
C GLY A 295 12.23 -70.08 -36.96
N ALA A 296 12.39 -68.93 -37.62
CA ALA A 296 13.64 -68.18 -37.66
C ALA A 296 13.70 -67.05 -36.62
N ARG A 297 12.64 -66.85 -35.83
CA ARG A 297 12.52 -65.80 -34.82
C ARG A 297 12.89 -66.35 -33.43
N ASP A 298 14.18 -66.30 -33.09
CA ASP A 298 14.73 -66.96 -31.90
C ASP A 298 15.08 -65.97 -30.76
N THR A 299 15.02 -64.66 -31.01
CA THR A 299 15.42 -63.63 -30.05
C THR A 299 14.36 -62.55 -29.84
N ALA A 300 14.36 -61.91 -28.67
CA ALA A 300 13.51 -60.75 -28.37
C ALA A 300 13.70 -59.60 -29.39
N ALA A 301 14.92 -59.40 -29.89
CA ALA A 301 15.18 -58.37 -30.90
C ALA A 301 14.51 -58.69 -32.25
N GLU A 302 14.49 -59.96 -32.66
CA GLU A 302 13.78 -60.42 -33.87
C GLU A 302 12.26 -60.37 -33.67
N PHE A 303 11.76 -60.62 -32.46
CA PHE A 303 10.36 -60.42 -32.10
C PHE A 303 9.92 -58.96 -32.18
N ALA A 304 10.70 -58.05 -31.58
CA ALA A 304 10.44 -56.62 -31.68
C ALA A 304 10.48 -56.12 -33.14
N ALA A 305 11.40 -56.65 -33.96
CA ALA A 305 11.45 -56.34 -35.39
C ALA A 305 10.19 -56.82 -36.13
N ALA A 306 9.65 -58.00 -35.79
CA ALA A 306 8.42 -58.53 -36.36
C ALA A 306 7.19 -57.70 -35.97
N LEU A 307 7.08 -57.29 -34.70
CA LEU A 307 6.03 -56.37 -34.21
C LEU A 307 6.07 -55.04 -34.97
N ASN A 308 7.25 -54.42 -35.07
CA ASN A 308 7.41 -53.17 -35.81
C ASN A 308 7.04 -53.33 -37.30
N ALA A 309 7.34 -54.48 -37.91
CA ALA A 309 6.94 -54.77 -39.28
C ALA A 309 5.41 -54.93 -39.43
N ALA A 310 4.73 -55.48 -38.42
CA ALA A 310 3.27 -55.55 -38.38
C ALA A 310 2.66 -54.14 -38.26
N PHE A 311 3.18 -53.29 -37.36
CA PHE A 311 2.71 -51.91 -37.15
C PHE A 311 2.82 -51.01 -38.39
N VAL A 312 3.73 -51.31 -39.32
CA VAL A 312 3.86 -50.56 -40.58
C VAL A 312 2.62 -50.76 -41.47
N ASN A 313 1.96 -51.91 -41.41
CA ASN A 313 0.83 -52.25 -42.28
C ASN A 313 -0.53 -51.87 -41.69
N LEU A 314 -0.56 -51.38 -40.46
CA LEU A 314 -1.77 -51.02 -39.73
C LEU A 314 -1.95 -49.49 -39.74
N SER A 315 -3.17 -49.02 -39.93
CA SER A 315 -3.56 -47.62 -39.83
C SER A 315 -4.80 -47.44 -38.97
N VAL A 316 -4.88 -46.26 -38.34
CA VAL A 316 -6.02 -45.78 -37.55
C VAL A 316 -6.46 -44.42 -38.08
N SER A 317 -7.70 -44.06 -37.80
CA SER A 317 -8.17 -42.68 -38.00
C SER A 317 -7.35 -41.71 -37.13
N ARG A 318 -7.14 -40.48 -37.58
CA ARG A 318 -6.31 -39.47 -36.89
C ARG A 318 -6.99 -38.87 -35.66
N ASP A 319 -8.30 -39.03 -35.53
CA ASP A 319 -9.09 -38.66 -34.35
C ASP A 319 -8.61 -39.33 -33.06
N VAL A 320 -7.92 -40.47 -33.13
CA VAL A 320 -7.28 -41.13 -31.98
C VAL A 320 -6.25 -40.25 -31.25
N LEU A 321 -5.72 -39.20 -31.91
CA LEU A 321 -4.81 -38.23 -31.28
C LEU A 321 -5.56 -37.17 -30.47
N SER A 322 -6.74 -36.75 -30.96
CA SER A 322 -7.59 -35.71 -30.37
C SER A 322 -8.90 -35.56 -31.14
N ASP A 323 -9.98 -35.23 -30.44
CA ASP A 323 -11.31 -34.94 -31.03
C ASP A 323 -11.28 -33.84 -32.11
N ILE A 324 -10.30 -32.93 -32.04
CA ILE A 324 -10.10 -31.86 -33.03
C ILE A 324 -9.26 -32.28 -34.25
N ALA A 325 -8.66 -33.48 -34.24
CA ALA A 325 -7.76 -33.94 -35.30
C ALA A 325 -8.49 -34.41 -36.58
N GLY A 326 -9.81 -34.63 -36.51
CA GLY A 326 -10.71 -34.89 -37.64
C GLY A 326 -10.56 -36.30 -38.27
N PRO A 327 -11.68 -37.01 -38.55
CA PRO A 327 -11.68 -38.46 -38.89
C PRO A 327 -11.27 -38.79 -40.35
N VAL A 328 -10.87 -37.81 -41.16
CA VAL A 328 -10.70 -37.97 -42.62
C VAL A 328 -9.29 -38.42 -43.01
N LEU A 329 -8.33 -38.42 -42.08
CA LEU A 329 -6.93 -38.73 -42.33
C LEU A 329 -6.52 -39.98 -41.53
N GLU A 330 -5.79 -40.89 -42.16
CA GLU A 330 -5.24 -42.08 -41.49
C GLU A 330 -3.80 -41.83 -41.00
N VAL A 331 -3.46 -42.37 -39.82
CA VAL A 331 -2.10 -42.43 -39.26
C VAL A 331 -1.68 -43.89 -39.16
N ARG A 332 -0.41 -44.20 -39.48
CA ARG A 332 0.09 -45.58 -39.33
C ARG A 332 0.38 -45.89 -37.87
N VAL A 333 0.06 -47.08 -37.41
CA VAL A 333 0.35 -47.52 -36.03
C VAL A 333 1.86 -47.43 -35.73
N SER A 334 2.73 -47.73 -36.70
CA SER A 334 4.19 -47.55 -36.57
C SER A 334 4.67 -46.11 -36.32
N GLN A 335 3.81 -45.12 -36.57
CA GLN A 335 4.06 -43.72 -36.22
C GLN A 335 3.55 -43.37 -34.83
N LEU A 336 2.85 -44.26 -34.15
CA LEU A 336 2.30 -44.03 -32.82
C LEU A 336 3.04 -44.89 -31.79
N ILE A 337 3.27 -46.16 -32.11
CA ILE A 337 3.88 -47.14 -31.22
C ILE A 337 5.01 -47.89 -31.93
N LYS A 338 6.07 -48.19 -31.15
CA LYS A 338 7.16 -49.08 -31.56
C LYS A 338 7.41 -50.14 -30.51
N ALA A 339 7.87 -51.30 -30.94
CA ALA A 339 8.43 -52.33 -30.07
C ALA A 339 9.95 -52.15 -29.94
N GLU A 340 10.48 -52.20 -28.73
CA GLU A 340 11.93 -52.14 -28.48
C GLU A 340 12.37 -53.11 -27.37
N VAL A 341 13.68 -53.37 -27.31
CA VAL A 341 14.27 -54.22 -26.27
C VAL A 341 15.23 -53.39 -25.45
N VAL A 342 14.95 -53.24 -24.16
CA VAL A 342 15.78 -52.48 -23.21
C VAL A 342 16.10 -53.35 -22.01
N ALA A 343 17.40 -53.45 -21.69
CA ALA A 343 17.92 -54.32 -20.62
C ALA A 343 17.48 -55.80 -20.70
N GLY A 344 17.09 -56.28 -21.90
CA GLY A 344 16.63 -57.66 -22.12
C GLY A 344 15.11 -57.84 -22.05
N THR A 345 14.37 -56.81 -21.67
CA THR A 345 12.89 -56.81 -21.65
C THR A 345 12.36 -56.20 -22.95
N LEU A 346 11.39 -56.87 -23.57
CA LEU A 346 10.67 -56.35 -24.74
C LEU A 346 9.54 -55.45 -24.26
N ARG A 347 9.40 -54.28 -24.87
CA ARG A 347 8.37 -53.30 -24.52
C ARG A 347 7.77 -52.62 -25.72
N LEU A 348 6.48 -52.31 -25.63
CA LEU A 348 5.79 -51.38 -26.51
C LEU A 348 5.94 -49.98 -25.93
N VAL A 349 6.37 -49.03 -26.75
CA VAL A 349 6.67 -47.66 -26.37
C VAL A 349 5.98 -46.71 -27.34
N GLU A 350 5.35 -45.69 -26.81
CA GLU A 350 4.84 -44.56 -27.59
C GLU A 350 6.01 -43.82 -28.29
N THR A 351 5.77 -43.38 -29.51
CA THR A 351 6.69 -42.53 -30.27
C THR A 351 6.35 -41.05 -30.08
N ASN A 352 7.29 -40.15 -30.35
CA ASN A 352 7.11 -38.71 -30.20
C ASN A 352 6.24 -38.04 -31.30
N PHE A 353 5.39 -38.81 -32.01
CA PHE A 353 4.62 -38.30 -33.14
C PHE A 353 3.46 -37.38 -32.71
N ALA A 354 2.76 -37.72 -31.63
CA ALA A 354 1.71 -36.88 -31.05
C ALA A 354 2.31 -35.53 -30.59
N ASP A 355 3.39 -35.59 -29.80
CA ASP A 355 4.14 -34.41 -29.34
C ASP A 355 4.62 -33.53 -30.51
N ALA A 356 5.16 -34.13 -31.57
CA ALA A 356 5.66 -33.40 -32.73
C ALA A 356 4.56 -32.65 -33.51
N LEU A 357 3.31 -33.05 -33.34
CA LEU A 357 2.12 -32.41 -33.91
C LEU A 357 1.41 -31.48 -32.91
N GLY A 358 1.90 -31.38 -31.67
CA GLY A 358 1.32 -30.55 -30.61
C GLY A 358 0.10 -31.16 -29.95
N TYR A 359 -0.05 -32.48 -29.99
CA TYR A 359 -1.07 -33.23 -29.25
C TYR A 359 -0.46 -33.80 -27.96
N ASP A 360 -1.28 -33.90 -26.91
CA ASP A 360 -0.88 -34.52 -25.66
C ASP A 360 -0.65 -36.04 -25.85
N SER A 361 0.32 -36.61 -25.12
CA SER A 361 0.51 -38.05 -25.01
C SER A 361 -0.76 -38.71 -24.46
N ARG A 362 -1.15 -39.83 -25.08
CA ARG A 362 -2.35 -40.59 -24.73
C ARG A 362 -1.97 -41.98 -24.29
N ASP A 363 -2.72 -42.50 -23.32
CA ASP A 363 -2.61 -43.91 -22.96
C ASP A 363 -3.03 -44.79 -24.14
N PHE A 364 -2.36 -45.93 -24.28
CA PHE A 364 -2.75 -47.00 -25.19
C PHE A 364 -2.90 -48.28 -24.39
N ALA A 365 -3.80 -49.16 -24.82
CA ALA A 365 -4.02 -50.45 -24.17
C ALA A 365 -3.84 -51.61 -25.15
N VAL A 366 -3.51 -52.78 -24.62
CA VAL A 366 -3.58 -54.05 -25.33
C VAL A 366 -4.63 -54.90 -24.64
N ARG A 367 -5.59 -55.42 -25.42
CA ARG A 367 -6.69 -56.25 -24.91
C ARG A 367 -6.96 -57.42 -25.85
N GLY A 368 -7.78 -58.35 -25.37
CA GLY A 368 -8.21 -59.52 -26.15
C GLY A 368 -8.88 -59.11 -27.45
N ILE A 369 -8.83 -59.98 -28.45
CA ILE A 369 -9.47 -59.72 -29.75
C ILE A 369 -10.97 -59.92 -29.62
N ASP A 370 -11.75 -58.97 -30.13
CA ASP A 370 -13.19 -59.15 -30.23
C ASP A 370 -13.52 -60.34 -31.16
N VAL A 371 -14.07 -61.39 -30.55
CA VAL A 371 -14.57 -62.60 -31.20
C VAL A 371 -16.06 -62.78 -30.91
N SER A 372 -16.76 -61.69 -30.60
CA SER A 372 -18.18 -61.68 -30.34
C SER A 372 -18.97 -62.12 -31.56
N ASP A 373 -19.93 -62.99 -31.31
CA ASP A 373 -20.96 -63.37 -32.27
C ASP A 373 -21.87 -62.16 -32.56
N ASP A 374 -22.47 -62.09 -33.74
CA ASP A 374 -23.34 -60.97 -34.14
C ASP A 374 -24.74 -61.16 -33.52
N ILE A 375 -24.81 -61.01 -32.19
CA ILE A 375 -26.03 -61.17 -31.41
C ILE A 375 -26.64 -59.80 -31.09
N PHE A 376 -27.93 -59.65 -31.36
CA PHE A 376 -28.69 -58.43 -31.13
C PHE A 376 -29.84 -58.67 -30.17
N LEU A 377 -30.02 -57.73 -29.25
CA LEU A 377 -31.01 -57.70 -28.20
C LEU A 377 -31.93 -56.49 -28.40
N GLN A 378 -33.23 -56.67 -28.19
CA GLN A 378 -34.21 -55.59 -28.22
C GLN A 378 -35.23 -55.83 -27.11
N ILE A 379 -35.61 -54.77 -26.39
CA ILE A 379 -36.64 -54.81 -25.34
C ILE A 379 -37.67 -53.72 -25.64
N GLN A 380 -38.96 -54.06 -25.60
CA GLN A 380 -40.04 -53.09 -25.76
C GLN A 380 -41.30 -53.47 -24.98
N SER A 381 -42.03 -52.47 -24.49
CA SER A 381 -43.35 -52.67 -23.91
C SER A 381 -44.39 -52.94 -25.01
N LEU A 382 -45.38 -53.77 -24.71
CA LEU A 382 -46.47 -54.11 -25.63
C LEU A 382 -47.76 -53.39 -25.24
N GLY A 383 -48.58 -53.05 -26.24
CA GLY A 383 -49.93 -52.54 -25.99
C GLY A 383 -49.97 -51.19 -25.26
N GLU A 384 -50.66 -51.14 -24.12
CA GLU A 384 -50.73 -49.98 -23.21
C GLU A 384 -49.74 -50.12 -22.03
N SER A 385 -48.94 -51.18 -22.01
CA SER A 385 -47.94 -51.45 -20.97
C SER A 385 -46.76 -50.47 -21.06
N ASN A 386 -46.16 -50.16 -19.92
CA ASN A 386 -44.94 -49.33 -19.84
C ASN A 386 -43.79 -50.04 -19.10
N ILE A 387 -43.84 -51.37 -19.01
CA ILE A 387 -42.92 -52.15 -18.18
C ILE A 387 -41.45 -51.98 -18.59
N ALA A 388 -41.11 -51.86 -19.88
CA ALA A 388 -39.73 -51.60 -20.29
C ALA A 388 -39.22 -50.27 -19.71
N SER A 389 -40.06 -49.22 -19.72
CA SER A 389 -39.73 -47.93 -19.10
C SER A 389 -39.65 -48.00 -17.57
N VAL A 390 -40.55 -48.75 -16.92
CA VAL A 390 -40.53 -48.96 -15.45
C VAL A 390 -39.23 -49.67 -15.03
N LEU A 391 -38.76 -50.63 -15.82
CA LEU A 391 -37.50 -51.33 -15.61
C LEU A 391 -36.25 -50.54 -16.03
N GLY A 392 -36.40 -49.26 -16.40
CA GLY A 392 -35.28 -48.37 -16.73
C GLY A 392 -34.75 -48.50 -18.16
N PHE A 393 -35.48 -49.15 -19.07
CA PHE A 393 -35.11 -49.27 -20.49
C PHE A 393 -35.77 -48.22 -21.39
N GLY A 394 -36.44 -47.21 -20.84
CA GLY A 394 -37.20 -46.22 -21.64
C GLY A 394 -36.35 -45.47 -22.68
N GLY A 395 -35.06 -45.22 -22.40
CA GLY A 395 -34.14 -44.58 -23.35
C GLY A 395 -33.72 -45.45 -24.53
N VAL A 396 -33.80 -46.77 -24.38
CA VAL A 396 -33.37 -47.78 -25.36
C VAL A 396 -34.52 -48.64 -25.89
N GLU A 397 -35.75 -48.28 -25.54
CA GLU A 397 -36.94 -49.06 -25.84
C GLU A 397 -37.13 -49.20 -27.37
N GLY A 398 -37.30 -50.45 -27.82
CA GLY A 398 -37.47 -50.78 -29.23
C GLY A 398 -36.21 -50.61 -30.08
N GLN A 399 -35.04 -50.32 -29.49
CA GLN A 399 -33.77 -50.26 -30.21
C GLN A 399 -33.09 -51.63 -30.24
N GLU A 400 -32.45 -51.93 -31.36
CA GLU A 400 -31.64 -53.14 -31.55
C GLU A 400 -30.20 -52.85 -31.09
N ILE A 401 -29.75 -53.55 -30.04
CA ILE A 401 -28.46 -53.31 -29.37
C ILE A 401 -27.64 -54.61 -29.38
N LYS A 402 -26.35 -54.51 -29.73
CA LYS A 402 -25.47 -55.68 -29.85
C LYS A 402 -25.05 -56.21 -28.48
N GLY A 403 -25.31 -57.49 -28.21
CA GLY A 403 -24.74 -58.31 -27.14
C GLY A 403 -25.14 -57.99 -25.69
N ARG A 404 -25.29 -56.71 -25.32
CA ARG A 404 -25.61 -56.26 -23.95
C ARG A 404 -26.47 -54.99 -23.94
N ILE A 405 -27.50 -54.97 -23.10
CA ILE A 405 -28.31 -53.80 -22.75
C ILE A 405 -28.25 -53.60 -21.23
N THR A 406 -28.04 -52.37 -20.78
CA THR A 406 -28.10 -52.00 -19.37
C THR A 406 -29.17 -50.92 -19.18
N SER A 407 -30.00 -51.07 -18.15
CA SER A 407 -31.04 -50.10 -17.78
C SER A 407 -30.45 -48.85 -17.13
N ASP A 408 -31.25 -47.79 -17.04
CA ASP A 408 -31.05 -46.71 -16.07
C ASP A 408 -31.04 -47.27 -14.63
N VAL A 409 -30.40 -46.53 -13.71
CA VAL A 409 -30.38 -46.88 -12.28
C VAL A 409 -31.79 -46.77 -11.70
N LEU A 410 -32.23 -47.83 -11.05
CA LEU A 410 -33.53 -47.93 -10.41
C LEU A 410 -33.43 -47.52 -8.94
N TYR A 411 -34.20 -46.49 -8.58
CA TYR A 411 -34.28 -45.95 -7.22
C TYR A 411 -35.66 -46.21 -6.60
N GLU A 412 -35.71 -46.34 -5.28
CA GLU A 412 -36.93 -46.36 -4.47
C GLU A 412 -37.55 -44.95 -4.43
N ASP A 413 -38.86 -44.84 -4.61
CA ASP A 413 -39.62 -43.60 -4.44
C ASP A 413 -39.69 -43.24 -2.95
N THR A 414 -38.95 -42.21 -2.55
CA THR A 414 -38.89 -41.73 -1.17
C THR A 414 -40.05 -40.79 -0.79
N GLY A 415 -41.00 -40.55 -1.70
CA GLY A 415 -42.10 -39.61 -1.52
C GLY A 415 -41.65 -38.15 -1.58
N ILE A 416 -42.57 -37.27 -1.99
CA ILE A 416 -42.32 -35.82 -2.07
C ILE A 416 -42.34 -35.23 -0.66
N GLY A 417 -41.18 -34.80 -0.16
CA GLY A 417 -41.06 -34.08 1.10
C GLY A 417 -41.67 -32.68 1.01
N ALA A 418 -42.25 -32.18 2.11
CA ALA A 418 -42.74 -30.81 2.19
C ALA A 418 -41.57 -29.82 2.15
N PRO A 419 -41.71 -28.67 1.44
CA PRO A 419 -40.71 -27.60 1.47
C PRO A 419 -40.36 -27.17 2.90
N ARG A 420 -39.08 -26.88 3.14
CA ARG A 420 -38.61 -26.29 4.40
C ARG A 420 -38.57 -24.77 4.22
N VAL A 421 -39.22 -24.04 5.11
CA VAL A 421 -39.18 -22.57 5.14
C VAL A 421 -38.35 -22.15 6.32
N TYR A 422 -37.30 -21.38 6.10
CA TYR A 422 -36.37 -20.97 7.14
C TYR A 422 -36.16 -19.46 7.14
N LEU A 423 -35.76 -18.93 8.31
CA LEU A 423 -35.18 -17.60 8.47
C LEU A 423 -33.66 -17.75 8.39
N ASP A 424 -33.02 -17.01 7.49
CA ASP A 424 -31.56 -16.90 7.43
C ASP A 424 -31.11 -16.00 8.58
N THR A 425 -30.59 -16.60 9.64
CA THR A 425 -30.28 -15.91 10.90
C THR A 425 -28.99 -15.09 10.84
N ASP A 426 -28.06 -15.44 9.94
CA ASP A 426 -26.83 -14.68 9.68
C ASP A 426 -27.14 -13.35 8.95
N ARG A 427 -28.09 -13.38 8.01
CA ARG A 427 -28.43 -12.21 7.19
C ARG A 427 -29.67 -11.45 7.64
N SER A 428 -30.40 -11.94 8.63
CA SER A 428 -31.56 -11.25 9.21
C SER A 428 -31.15 -10.49 10.46
N ALA A 429 -31.44 -9.19 10.49
CA ALA A 429 -31.15 -8.34 11.64
C ALA A 429 -31.99 -7.07 11.64
N VAL A 430 -32.19 -6.50 12.82
CA VAL A 430 -32.76 -5.17 13.00
C VAL A 430 -31.69 -4.31 13.65
N PHE A 431 -31.11 -3.36 12.93
CA PHE A 431 -29.98 -2.59 13.44
C PHE A 431 -30.09 -1.11 13.08
N ALA A 432 -29.59 -0.29 13.99
CA ALA A 432 -29.36 1.12 13.78
C ALA A 432 -27.86 1.35 13.67
N GLU A 433 -27.43 1.89 12.53
CA GLU A 433 -26.09 2.37 12.30
C GLU A 433 -26.02 3.86 12.63
N ILE A 434 -24.93 4.26 13.26
CA ILE A 434 -24.69 5.65 13.64
C ILE A 434 -23.26 5.98 13.24
N LYS A 435 -23.13 6.82 12.21
CA LYS A 435 -21.86 7.47 11.91
C LYS A 435 -21.82 8.81 12.62
N ALA A 436 -20.92 8.96 13.58
CA ALA A 436 -20.81 10.18 14.38
C ALA A 436 -19.34 10.55 14.58
N GLY A 437 -18.95 11.77 14.19
CA GLY A 437 -17.61 12.31 14.40
C GLY A 437 -17.07 13.11 13.23
N VAL A 438 -15.74 13.18 13.11
CA VAL A 438 -15.02 13.89 12.06
C VAL A 438 -14.28 12.87 11.18
N GLU A 439 -14.63 12.77 9.90
CA GLU A 439 -14.04 11.75 9.01
C GLU A 439 -12.64 12.10 8.52
N SER A 440 -12.43 13.31 8.02
CA SER A 440 -11.14 13.70 7.41
C SER A 440 -10.97 15.22 7.32
N SER A 441 -11.39 15.95 8.34
CA SER A 441 -11.33 17.42 8.34
C SER A 441 -10.81 18.01 9.65
N LEU A 442 -10.34 17.17 10.57
CA LEU A 442 -9.81 17.65 11.83
C LEU A 442 -8.39 18.19 11.59
N ASN A 443 -8.24 19.50 11.63
CA ASN A 443 -6.93 20.15 11.58
C ASN A 443 -6.67 20.80 12.93
N ILE A 444 -5.52 20.48 13.53
CA ILE A 444 -5.15 20.95 14.87
C ILE A 444 -3.69 21.39 14.82
N THR A 445 -3.38 22.60 15.27
CA THR A 445 -1.99 23.02 15.46
C THR A 445 -1.59 22.82 16.91
N ILE A 446 -0.49 22.10 17.16
CA ILE A 446 0.02 21.79 18.50
C ILE A 446 1.42 22.41 18.63
N GLY A 447 1.58 23.40 19.51
CA GLY A 447 2.89 23.93 19.86
C GLY A 447 3.63 23.03 20.87
N ILE A 448 4.79 22.49 20.48
CA ILE A 448 5.71 21.75 21.37
C ILE A 448 7.07 22.50 21.41
N GLY A 449 7.20 23.48 22.30
CA GLY A 449 8.43 24.29 22.41
C GLY A 449 8.65 25.18 21.18
N PRO A 450 9.85 25.19 20.53
CA PRO A 450 10.08 25.94 19.30
C PRO A 450 9.54 25.24 18.03
N LEU A 451 8.98 24.02 18.16
CA LEU A 451 8.45 23.23 17.05
C LEU A 451 6.92 23.33 17.02
N GLU A 452 6.38 23.63 15.85
CA GLU A 452 4.95 23.59 15.56
C GLU A 452 4.65 22.25 14.88
N VAL A 453 3.82 21.41 15.51
CA VAL A 453 3.35 20.14 14.96
C VAL A 453 1.89 20.28 14.58
N ASN A 454 1.55 19.98 13.34
CA ASN A 454 0.22 20.13 12.79
C ASN A 454 -0.42 18.75 12.56
N VAL A 455 -1.63 18.56 13.07
CA VAL A 455 -2.53 17.48 12.65
C VAL A 455 -3.20 17.90 11.35
N VAL A 456 -3.04 17.09 10.30
CA VAL A 456 -3.62 17.38 8.98
C VAL A 456 -4.60 16.28 8.59
N ASN A 457 -5.84 16.68 8.31
CA ASN A 457 -6.94 15.77 7.93
C ASN A 457 -7.18 14.61 8.93
N GLY A 458 -7.10 14.89 10.22
CA GLY A 458 -7.37 13.90 11.26
C GLY A 458 -8.81 13.38 11.23
N THR A 459 -8.95 12.19 11.81
CA THR A 459 -10.18 11.42 11.94
C THR A 459 -10.49 11.20 13.42
N ALA A 460 -11.75 11.35 13.82
CA ALA A 460 -12.24 11.00 15.14
C ALA A 460 -13.70 10.56 15.02
N LEU A 461 -13.94 9.25 15.00
CA LEU A 461 -15.22 8.63 14.66
C LEU A 461 -15.65 7.61 15.72
N LEU A 462 -16.95 7.57 15.95
CA LEU A 462 -17.59 6.37 16.50
C LEU A 462 -17.72 5.35 15.37
N THR A 463 -17.22 4.14 15.59
CA THR A 463 -17.20 3.07 14.59
C THR A 463 -17.81 1.77 15.14
N ASP A 464 -17.79 0.68 14.38
CA ASP A 464 -18.17 -0.65 14.87
C ASP A 464 -17.06 -1.39 15.65
N GLY A 465 -15.91 -0.74 15.89
CA GLY A 465 -14.76 -1.32 16.59
C GLY A 465 -13.80 -2.06 15.67
N LYS A 466 -12.93 -2.89 16.24
CA LYS A 466 -11.93 -3.76 15.60
C LYS A 466 -11.00 -3.04 14.62
N GLY A 467 -10.73 -1.75 14.86
CA GLY A 467 -9.93 -0.90 13.97
C GLY A 467 -10.62 -0.52 12.64
N SER A 468 -11.93 -0.78 12.52
CA SER A 468 -12.75 -0.44 11.35
C SER A 468 -13.19 1.03 11.36
N SER A 469 -13.50 1.56 10.19
CA SER A 469 -14.13 2.87 9.97
C SER A 469 -15.64 2.78 9.74
N ASP A 470 -16.21 1.58 9.79
CA ASP A 470 -17.64 1.35 9.56
C ASP A 470 -18.49 1.96 10.69
N PRO A 471 -19.73 2.38 10.42
CA PRO A 471 -20.58 3.02 11.43
C PRO A 471 -20.83 2.12 12.65
N ALA A 472 -20.93 2.73 13.84
CA ALA A 472 -21.32 1.99 15.03
C ALA A 472 -22.72 1.41 14.88
N ARG A 473 -22.94 0.15 15.31
CA ARG A 473 -24.22 -0.54 15.16
C ARG A 473 -24.85 -0.91 16.50
N PHE A 474 -26.17 -0.80 16.55
CA PHE A 474 -27.00 -1.23 17.67
C PHE A 474 -28.26 -1.91 17.16
N GLY A 475 -28.48 -3.15 17.57
CA GLY A 475 -29.55 -3.93 17.00
C GLY A 475 -29.80 -5.25 17.68
N PHE A 476 -30.59 -6.05 16.97
CA PHE A 476 -30.87 -7.43 17.29
C PHE A 476 -30.63 -8.29 16.05
N SER A 477 -29.88 -9.36 16.22
CA SER A 477 -29.75 -10.44 15.24
C SER A 477 -30.53 -11.66 15.71
N PHE A 478 -30.62 -12.68 14.84
CA PHE A 478 -31.27 -13.93 15.18
C PHE A 478 -30.25 -15.05 15.43
N ILE A 479 -30.61 -16.02 16.26
CA ILE A 479 -29.82 -17.22 16.49
C ILE A 479 -30.63 -18.43 16.03
N ASP A 480 -29.97 -19.36 15.34
CA ASP A 480 -30.51 -20.67 15.06
C ASP A 480 -30.43 -21.60 16.29
N ILE A 481 -31.61 -21.98 16.82
CA ILE A 481 -31.76 -22.79 18.04
C ILE A 481 -32.57 -24.08 17.81
N ASP A 482 -32.97 -24.36 16.57
CA ASP A 482 -33.81 -25.53 16.29
C ASP A 482 -33.03 -26.85 16.39
N GLY A 483 -31.69 -26.76 16.33
CA GLY A 483 -30.77 -27.88 16.48
C GLY A 483 -30.80 -28.85 15.30
N ASP A 484 -31.26 -28.40 14.14
CA ASP A 484 -31.21 -29.17 12.90
C ASP A 484 -29.80 -29.17 12.28
N ALA A 485 -29.66 -29.71 11.06
CA ALA A 485 -28.36 -29.83 10.41
C ALA A 485 -27.95 -28.58 9.61
N PHE A 486 -28.82 -27.58 9.49
CA PHE A 486 -28.65 -26.39 8.67
C PHE A 486 -28.29 -25.19 9.54
N ALA A 487 -26.99 -25.08 9.85
CA ALA A 487 -26.46 -23.96 10.61
C ALA A 487 -26.89 -22.61 10.03
N GLU A 488 -27.15 -21.65 10.92
CA GLU A 488 -27.54 -20.28 10.61
C GLU A 488 -28.90 -20.16 9.90
N GLN A 489 -29.69 -21.25 9.82
CA GLN A 489 -30.99 -21.28 9.17
C GLN A 489 -32.04 -21.83 10.13
N TYR A 490 -32.79 -20.94 10.78
CA TYR A 490 -33.85 -21.36 11.70
C TYR A 490 -35.11 -21.83 10.95
N ASP A 491 -35.48 -23.10 11.07
CA ASP A 491 -36.70 -23.69 10.47
C ASP A 491 -37.95 -23.13 11.15
N LEU A 492 -38.78 -22.42 10.38
CA LEU A 492 -40.00 -21.80 10.89
C LEU A 492 -41.05 -22.82 11.36
N ARG A 493 -40.91 -24.11 11.01
CA ARG A 493 -41.76 -25.18 11.56
C ARG A 493 -41.48 -25.42 13.04
N ASP A 494 -40.26 -25.12 13.53
CA ASP A 494 -39.91 -25.24 14.95
C ASP A 494 -40.65 -24.20 15.81
N LEU A 495 -41.14 -23.09 15.25
CA LEU A 495 -41.91 -22.08 16.01
C LEU A 495 -43.04 -22.70 16.83
N ASN A 496 -43.77 -23.67 16.27
CA ASN A 496 -44.85 -24.33 17.01
C ASN A 496 -44.31 -25.21 18.15
N ALA A 497 -43.15 -25.84 18.00
CA ALA A 497 -42.50 -26.57 19.09
C ALA A 497 -41.95 -25.61 20.14
N LEU A 498 -41.28 -24.53 19.73
CA LEU A 498 -40.74 -23.47 20.59
C LEU A 498 -41.82 -22.85 21.49
N PHE A 499 -43.00 -22.52 20.95
CA PHE A 499 -44.11 -21.96 21.76
C PHE A 499 -44.69 -22.95 22.79
N ASN A 500 -44.39 -24.24 22.68
CA ASN A 500 -44.89 -25.29 23.56
C ASN A 500 -43.77 -25.99 24.37
N ASP A 501 -42.54 -25.49 24.31
CA ASP A 501 -41.39 -26.02 25.05
C ASP A 501 -41.25 -25.30 26.41
N ASP A 502 -40.95 -26.06 27.47
CA ASP A 502 -40.72 -25.52 28.81
C ASP A 502 -39.25 -25.07 29.00
N ASN A 503 -38.33 -25.48 28.12
CA ASN A 503 -36.89 -25.21 28.22
C ASN A 503 -36.35 -24.25 27.16
N ARG A 504 -37.17 -23.84 26.19
CA ARG A 504 -36.80 -22.88 25.14
C ARG A 504 -37.82 -21.75 25.10
N GLN A 505 -37.40 -20.55 24.73
CA GLN A 505 -38.23 -19.36 24.66
C GLN A 505 -37.90 -18.53 23.41
N VAL A 506 -38.82 -17.64 23.02
CA VAL A 506 -38.62 -16.77 21.84
C VAL A 506 -37.40 -15.85 21.99
N LEU A 507 -37.05 -15.48 23.23
CA LEU A 507 -35.83 -14.68 23.49
C LEU A 507 -34.55 -15.47 23.17
N ASP A 508 -34.62 -16.80 23.07
CA ASP A 508 -33.46 -17.61 22.66
C ASP A 508 -33.14 -17.46 21.18
N LEU A 509 -34.11 -17.03 20.36
CA LEU A 509 -33.92 -16.73 18.95
C LEU A 509 -33.28 -15.36 18.70
N ILE A 510 -33.14 -14.53 19.73
CA ILE A 510 -32.77 -13.11 19.56
C ILE A 510 -31.49 -12.86 20.32
N GLN A 511 -30.52 -12.28 19.64
CA GLN A 511 -29.29 -11.79 20.24
C GLN A 511 -29.25 -10.26 20.11
N MET A 512 -28.60 -9.58 21.06
CA MET A 512 -28.20 -8.19 20.87
C MET A 512 -26.98 -8.15 19.95
N ASP A 513 -27.09 -7.41 18.86
CA ASP A 513 -25.97 -7.09 17.98
C ASP A 513 -25.56 -5.65 18.26
N VAL A 514 -24.47 -5.48 18.99
CA VAL A 514 -23.95 -4.16 19.34
C VAL A 514 -22.49 -4.15 18.98
N ALA A 515 -22.07 -3.19 18.18
CA ALA A 515 -20.67 -2.98 17.93
C ALA A 515 -20.39 -1.48 17.90
N VAL A 516 -19.65 -1.05 18.92
CA VAL A 516 -19.33 0.35 19.18
C VAL A 516 -17.86 0.42 19.50
N GLY A 517 -17.12 1.09 18.64
CA GLY A 517 -15.74 1.44 18.81
C GLY A 517 -15.52 2.93 18.74
N LEU A 518 -14.31 3.33 19.13
CA LEU A 518 -13.78 4.67 18.91
C LEU A 518 -12.54 4.54 18.03
N LEU A 519 -12.51 5.28 16.94
CA LEU A 519 -11.35 5.42 16.08
C LEU A 519 -10.94 6.89 16.07
N VAL A 520 -9.76 7.18 16.57
CA VAL A 520 -9.10 8.47 16.46
C VAL A 520 -7.77 8.24 15.74
N ASP A 521 -7.59 8.93 14.63
CA ASP A 521 -6.35 8.94 13.88
C ASP A 521 -5.94 10.39 13.66
N LEU A 522 -4.82 10.80 14.24
CA LEU A 522 -4.30 12.16 14.17
C LEU A 522 -2.93 12.13 13.47
N PRO A 523 -2.89 12.21 12.13
CA PRO A 523 -1.65 12.26 11.37
C PRO A 523 -0.85 13.51 11.72
N LEU A 524 0.42 13.36 12.04
CA LEU A 524 1.30 14.48 12.42
C LEU A 524 2.10 14.97 11.21
N SER A 525 2.31 16.27 11.14
CA SER A 525 3.15 16.93 10.15
C SER A 525 3.88 18.11 10.80
N ASP A 526 4.98 18.54 10.20
CA ASP A 526 5.68 19.76 10.62
C ASP A 526 6.31 20.46 9.41
N SER A 527 6.87 21.65 9.65
CA SER A 527 7.48 22.50 8.62
C SER A 527 8.89 22.05 8.18
N LEU A 528 9.52 21.16 8.93
CA LEU A 528 10.88 20.63 8.73
C LEU A 528 10.89 19.24 8.06
N GLY A 529 9.73 18.59 7.92
CA GLY A 529 9.56 17.25 7.38
C GLY A 529 10.01 16.13 8.30
N ILE A 530 10.00 16.34 9.63
CA ILE A 530 10.38 15.31 10.62
C ILE A 530 9.25 14.29 10.78
N PHE A 531 8.00 14.74 10.77
CA PHE A 531 6.80 13.91 10.75
C PHE A 531 6.23 13.79 9.34
N ASP A 532 6.10 12.56 8.85
CA ASP A 532 5.36 12.23 7.64
C ASP A 532 3.91 11.88 8.01
N PRO A 533 2.90 12.68 7.62
CA PRO A 533 1.50 12.40 7.93
C PRO A 533 0.97 11.09 7.31
N ALA A 534 1.73 10.42 6.42
CA ALA A 534 1.36 9.09 5.94
C ALA A 534 1.71 7.96 6.92
N THR A 535 2.71 8.15 7.80
CA THR A 535 3.22 7.10 8.70
C THR A 535 3.19 7.49 10.16
N ASP A 536 3.32 8.78 10.47
CA ASP A 536 3.48 9.31 11.81
C ASP A 536 2.19 9.96 12.29
N GLY A 537 1.81 9.66 13.53
CA GLY A 537 0.48 9.98 14.02
C GLY A 537 0.25 9.55 15.47
N ILE A 538 -0.81 10.10 16.06
CA ILE A 538 -1.40 9.57 17.29
C ILE A 538 -2.65 8.80 16.88
N GLY A 539 -2.62 7.48 17.04
CA GLY A 539 -3.77 6.60 16.89
C GLY A 539 -4.38 6.28 18.25
N TYR A 540 -5.69 6.31 18.37
CA TYR A 540 -6.41 5.68 19.46
C TYR A 540 -7.55 4.85 18.86
N SER A 541 -7.48 3.54 19.00
CA SER A 541 -8.53 2.62 18.55
C SER A 541 -8.95 1.76 19.72
N ALA A 542 -10.23 1.80 20.05
CA ALA A 542 -10.77 1.08 21.18
C ALA A 542 -12.10 0.42 20.84
N ASP A 543 -12.25 -0.83 21.28
CA ASP A 543 -13.52 -1.54 21.27
C ASP A 543 -14.28 -1.16 22.54
N LEU A 544 -15.24 -0.24 22.42
CA LEU A 544 -15.96 0.27 23.57
C LEU A 544 -16.99 -0.74 24.08
N LEU A 545 -17.81 -1.28 23.17
CA LEU A 545 -18.84 -2.25 23.47
C LEU A 545 -19.13 -3.11 22.25
N LEU A 546 -18.77 -4.39 22.33
CA LEU A 546 -19.03 -5.39 21.29
C LEU A 546 -19.88 -6.52 21.87
N SER A 547 -20.85 -7.03 21.09
CA SER A 547 -21.58 -8.25 21.43
C SER A 547 -20.75 -9.50 21.12
N ILE A 548 -20.83 -10.50 21.99
CA ILE A 548 -20.22 -11.81 21.79
C ILE A 548 -21.18 -12.68 20.97
N ASP A 549 -20.70 -13.29 19.89
CA ASP A 549 -21.52 -14.08 18.97
C ASP A 549 -22.16 -15.32 19.64
N GLY A 550 -23.40 -15.62 19.25
CA GLY A 550 -24.17 -16.77 19.72
C GLY A 550 -24.73 -16.65 21.14
N GLN A 551 -24.76 -15.44 21.72
CA GLN A 551 -25.27 -15.19 23.07
C GLN A 551 -26.73 -14.72 23.03
N SER A 552 -27.64 -15.63 23.39
CA SER A 552 -29.08 -15.40 23.40
C SER A 552 -29.52 -14.42 24.50
N LEU A 553 -30.52 -13.59 24.20
CA LEU A 553 -31.17 -12.72 25.19
C LEU A 553 -31.95 -13.47 26.27
N GLY A 554 -32.26 -14.75 26.05
CA GLY A 554 -33.01 -15.56 26.99
C GLY A 554 -32.30 -15.80 28.32
N ASP A 555 -30.96 -15.83 28.28
CA ASP A 555 -30.09 -16.04 29.45
C ASP A 555 -29.37 -14.75 29.90
N PHE A 556 -29.79 -13.59 29.38
CA PHE A 556 -29.17 -12.31 29.71
C PHE A 556 -29.34 -11.93 31.19
N ASP A 557 -28.22 -11.80 31.90
CA ASP A 557 -28.14 -11.30 33.26
C ASP A 557 -27.09 -10.17 33.33
N LEU A 558 -27.52 -8.99 33.79
CA LEU A 558 -26.63 -7.84 33.96
C LEU A 558 -25.47 -8.11 34.93
N SER A 559 -25.64 -9.04 35.87
CA SER A 559 -24.57 -9.44 36.80
C SER A 559 -23.49 -10.33 36.15
N GLN A 560 -23.72 -10.79 34.93
CA GLN A 560 -22.79 -11.56 34.08
C GLN A 560 -22.68 -10.90 32.70
N ILE A 561 -22.67 -9.57 32.64
CA ILE A 561 -22.67 -8.81 31.39
C ILE A 561 -21.50 -9.21 30.45
N GLU A 562 -20.39 -9.66 31.03
CA GLU A 562 -19.20 -10.15 30.33
C GLU A 562 -19.41 -11.43 29.51
N THR A 563 -20.52 -12.14 29.72
CA THR A 563 -20.85 -13.31 28.90
C THR A 563 -21.51 -12.92 27.58
N HIS A 564 -22.05 -11.70 27.48
CA HIS A 564 -22.77 -11.21 26.29
C HIS A 564 -22.03 -10.07 25.59
N PHE A 565 -21.21 -9.33 26.32
CA PHE A 565 -20.51 -8.17 25.79
C PHE A 565 -19.05 -8.15 26.21
N GLU A 566 -18.21 -7.60 25.34
CA GLU A 566 -16.80 -7.31 25.57
C GLU A 566 -16.48 -5.85 25.22
N GLY A 567 -15.26 -5.41 25.55
CA GLY A 567 -14.78 -4.06 25.30
C GLY A 567 -14.53 -3.23 26.56
N ASP A 568 -13.97 -2.04 26.36
CA ASP A 568 -13.49 -1.14 27.40
C ASP A 568 -14.60 -0.70 28.37
N LEU A 569 -15.83 -0.48 27.90
CA LEU A 569 -16.94 -0.12 28.77
C LEU A 569 -17.35 -1.27 29.69
N ILE A 570 -17.20 -2.52 29.22
CA ILE A 570 -17.43 -3.71 30.02
C ILE A 570 -16.31 -3.88 31.05
N ALA A 571 -15.05 -3.73 30.64
CA ALA A 571 -13.91 -3.75 31.56
C ALA A 571 -14.06 -2.69 32.67
N LEU A 572 -14.41 -1.46 32.31
CA LEU A 572 -14.68 -0.38 33.27
C LEU A 572 -15.87 -0.69 34.20
N TYR A 573 -16.93 -1.31 33.69
CA TYR A 573 -18.09 -1.74 34.51
C TYR A 573 -17.69 -2.78 35.55
N LEU A 574 -16.79 -3.70 35.19
CA LEU A 574 -16.24 -4.74 36.08
C LEU A 574 -15.15 -4.21 37.03
N GLY A 575 -14.73 -2.96 36.85
CA GLY A 575 -13.70 -2.30 37.67
C GLY A 575 -12.26 -2.61 37.24
N GLU A 576 -12.08 -3.06 36.00
CA GLU A 576 -10.79 -3.28 35.34
C GLU A 576 -10.29 -1.98 34.67
N ALA A 577 -9.02 -1.97 34.26
CA ALA A 577 -8.45 -0.85 33.52
C ALA A 577 -8.75 -0.97 32.02
N VAL A 578 -8.81 0.16 31.32
CA VAL A 578 -8.84 0.22 29.85
C VAL A 578 -7.53 -0.34 29.30
N ASP A 579 -7.60 -1.01 28.15
CA ASP A 579 -6.42 -1.58 27.51
C ASP A 579 -5.43 -0.46 27.10
N PRO A 580 -4.19 -0.44 27.64
CA PRO A 580 -3.20 0.54 27.24
C PRO A 580 -2.76 0.41 25.78
N ASP A 581 -2.95 -0.76 25.14
CA ASP A 581 -2.58 -1.00 23.75
C ASP A 581 -3.52 -0.30 22.76
N ASN A 582 -4.66 0.24 23.23
CA ASN A 582 -5.58 1.04 22.43
C ASN A 582 -4.97 2.38 21.95
N LEU A 583 -3.93 2.88 22.64
CA LEU A 583 -3.20 4.08 22.24
C LEU A 583 -1.94 3.71 21.46
N GLU A 584 -1.92 4.03 20.17
CA GLU A 584 -0.77 3.87 19.31
C GLU A 584 -0.08 5.23 19.08
N LEU A 585 1.19 5.30 19.44
CA LEU A 585 2.03 6.45 19.16
C LEU A 585 2.99 6.10 18.03
N ARG A 586 2.64 6.48 16.80
CA ARG A 586 3.48 6.31 15.60
C ARG A 586 4.36 7.53 15.47
N LEU A 587 5.57 7.42 16.00
CA LEU A 587 6.60 8.43 15.84
C LEU A 587 7.70 7.84 14.97
N PRO A 588 8.40 8.68 14.18
CA PRO A 588 9.57 8.21 13.45
C PRO A 588 10.59 7.64 14.44
N GLU A 589 11.21 6.52 14.09
CA GLU A 589 12.29 5.94 14.90
C GLU A 589 13.49 6.90 14.90
N LEU A 590 13.52 7.79 15.89
CA LEU A 590 14.57 8.79 16.03
C LEU A 590 15.98 8.17 16.12
N GLY A 591 16.09 6.90 16.51
CA GLY A 591 17.36 6.17 16.58
C GLY A 591 17.95 5.82 15.21
N GLU A 592 17.14 5.35 14.25
CA GLU A 592 17.61 4.98 12.91
C GLU A 592 17.88 6.21 12.02
N LEU A 593 17.18 7.32 12.28
CA LEU A 593 17.36 8.60 11.59
C LEU A 593 18.78 9.17 11.75
N PHE A 594 19.45 8.92 12.90
CA PHE A 594 20.81 9.41 13.18
C PHE A 594 21.92 8.39 12.90
N GLU A 595 21.63 7.08 12.82
CA GLU A 595 22.64 6.06 12.52
C GLU A 595 22.97 5.93 11.02
N ASN A 596 21.99 6.22 10.14
CA ASN A 596 22.16 6.15 8.68
C ASN A 596 22.20 7.52 7.98
N PHE A 597 22.22 8.63 8.73
CA PHE A 597 22.36 9.96 8.14
C PHE A 597 23.72 10.06 7.44
N ASN A 598 23.71 10.11 6.10
CA ASN A 598 24.91 10.33 5.32
C ASN A 598 25.30 11.81 5.45
N TYR A 599 25.96 12.11 6.57
CA TYR A 599 26.39 13.44 6.95
C TYR A 599 27.26 14.08 5.86
N LEU A 600 28.06 13.26 5.16
CA LEU A 600 28.85 13.70 4.01
C LEU A 600 28.01 14.07 2.79
N ALA A 601 26.86 13.42 2.56
CA ALA A 601 25.92 13.79 1.50
C ALA A 601 25.16 15.08 1.85
N PHE A 602 24.78 15.27 3.12
CA PHE A 602 24.18 16.51 3.61
C PHE A 602 25.13 17.71 3.48
N LEU A 603 26.40 17.54 3.88
CA LEU A 603 27.42 18.57 3.71
C LEU A 603 27.73 18.90 2.24
N ASN A 604 27.55 17.92 1.35
CA ASN A 604 27.66 18.10 -0.09
C ASN A 604 26.35 18.52 -0.77
N ASP A 605 25.25 18.68 -0.04
CA ASP A 605 24.00 19.20 -0.57
C ASP A 605 23.98 20.73 -0.43
N PRO A 606 24.15 21.47 -1.55
CA PRO A 606 24.21 22.92 -1.51
C PRO A 606 22.88 23.54 -1.03
N ARG A 607 21.73 22.88 -1.16
CA ARG A 607 20.43 23.45 -0.77
C ARG A 607 20.29 23.59 0.74
N ALA A 608 20.67 22.55 1.47
CA ALA A 608 20.57 22.52 2.92
C ALA A 608 21.50 23.55 3.58
N VAL A 609 22.74 23.64 3.08
CA VAL A 609 23.73 24.60 3.59
C VAL A 609 23.36 26.05 3.27
N LEU A 610 22.83 26.33 2.07
CA LEU A 610 22.41 27.70 1.68
C LEU A 610 21.17 28.18 2.45
N SER A 611 20.26 27.28 2.82
CA SER A 611 19.08 27.65 3.61
C SER A 611 19.44 28.00 5.04
N ALA A 612 20.37 27.24 5.67
CA ALA A 612 20.88 27.57 7.00
C ALA A 612 21.65 28.90 7.00
N LEU A 613 22.44 29.16 5.95
CA LEU A 613 23.18 30.41 5.78
C LEU A 613 22.25 31.64 5.66
N ASP A 614 21.14 31.53 4.92
CA ASP A 614 20.16 32.62 4.77
C ASP A 614 19.45 32.97 6.09
N THR A 615 19.07 31.96 6.89
CA THR A 615 18.47 32.19 8.22
C THR A 615 19.41 32.95 9.15
N ILE A 616 20.69 32.62 9.14
CA ILE A 616 21.69 33.25 10.03
C ILE A 616 22.03 34.66 9.55
N LEU A 617 22.18 34.86 8.24
CA LEU A 617 22.39 36.20 7.68
C LEU A 617 21.19 37.12 7.94
N ASN A 618 19.97 36.58 7.93
CA ASN A 618 18.78 37.31 8.34
C ASN A 618 18.80 37.70 9.82
N GLN A 619 19.29 36.82 10.70
CA GLN A 619 19.41 37.10 12.12
C GLN A 619 20.52 38.11 12.44
N MET A 620 21.68 37.99 11.77
CA MET A 620 22.75 38.99 11.85
C MET A 620 22.27 40.35 11.35
N GLN A 621 21.52 40.39 10.25
CA GLN A 621 20.92 41.62 9.71
C GLN A 621 19.97 42.27 10.72
N SER A 622 19.08 41.50 11.34
CA SER A 622 18.19 42.01 12.40
C SER A 622 18.97 42.62 13.56
N LEU A 623 20.08 41.99 13.96
CA LEU A 623 20.93 42.48 15.06
C LEU A 623 21.69 43.76 14.69
N PHE A 624 22.16 43.88 13.44
CA PHE A 624 22.80 45.11 12.96
C PHE A 624 21.80 46.25 12.75
N ASP A 625 20.61 45.95 12.23
CA ASP A 625 19.54 46.93 12.02
C ASP A 625 19.03 47.48 13.36
N ASP A 626 18.81 46.61 14.35
CA ASP A 626 18.39 47.01 15.70
C ASP A 626 19.45 47.86 16.41
N TYR A 627 20.73 47.56 16.23
CA TYR A 627 21.82 48.32 16.85
C TYR A 627 22.07 49.67 16.16
N LEU A 628 22.08 49.71 14.83
CA LEU A 628 22.31 50.95 14.06
C LEU A 628 21.11 51.91 14.13
N ALA A 629 19.88 51.39 14.31
CA ALA A 629 18.69 52.21 14.50
C ALA A 629 18.76 53.09 15.77
N ASP A 630 19.51 52.67 16.79
CA ASP A 630 19.65 53.38 18.06
C ASP A 630 20.80 54.44 18.06
N ILE A 631 21.60 54.52 16.99
CA ILE A 631 22.74 55.45 16.89
C ILE A 631 22.33 56.74 16.16
N GLU A 632 21.91 57.77 16.91
CA GLU A 632 21.70 59.14 16.38
C GLU A 632 23.03 59.91 16.27
N LEU A 633 23.73 59.82 15.12
CA LEU A 633 24.89 60.67 14.83
C LEU A 633 24.45 62.01 14.20
N PRO A 634 24.80 63.17 14.80
CA PRO A 634 24.46 64.47 14.22
C PRO A 634 25.23 64.68 12.91
N VAL A 635 24.52 65.11 11.86
CA VAL A 635 25.01 65.51 10.52
C VAL A 635 25.18 64.38 9.48
N ILE A 636 25.22 63.09 9.88
CA ILE A 636 25.50 61.97 8.93
C ILE A 636 24.50 60.79 9.03
N GLY A 637 23.59 60.79 10.02
CA GLY A 637 22.62 59.71 10.24
C GLY A 637 21.80 59.29 9.01
N ASP A 638 21.33 60.24 8.19
CA ASP A 638 20.55 59.94 6.97
C ASP A 638 21.38 59.25 5.86
N LYS A 639 22.72 59.41 5.86
CA LYS A 639 23.61 58.77 4.88
C LYS A 639 24.09 57.39 5.33
N ILE A 640 24.20 57.15 6.65
CA ILE A 640 24.53 55.83 7.22
C ILE A 640 23.34 54.88 7.02
N GLY A 641 22.11 55.32 7.27
CA GLY A 641 20.90 54.52 7.03
C GLY A 641 20.64 54.18 5.55
N ALA A 642 21.25 54.91 4.61
CA ALA A 642 21.18 54.61 3.17
C ALA A 642 22.37 53.78 2.65
N GLY A 643 23.42 53.59 3.45
CA GLY A 643 24.71 53.00 3.04
C GLY A 643 24.90 51.53 3.43
N VAL A 644 24.03 50.95 4.25
CA VAL A 644 24.15 49.55 4.72
C VAL A 644 23.15 48.65 3.98
N THR A 645 23.17 48.66 2.64
CA THR A 645 22.37 47.70 1.84
C THR A 645 23.12 46.41 1.57
N PHE A 646 24.32 46.22 2.13
CA PHE A 646 25.18 45.08 1.82
C PHE A 646 24.52 43.73 2.12
N PHE A 647 23.90 43.54 3.29
CA PHE A 647 23.30 42.25 3.65
C PHE A 647 22.07 41.96 2.78
N ASP A 648 21.26 42.97 2.47
CA ASP A 648 20.17 42.85 1.49
C ASP A 648 20.70 42.52 0.09
N ASP A 649 21.72 43.24 -0.37
CA ASP A 649 22.33 43.04 -1.69
C ASP A 649 23.02 41.67 -1.77
N PHE A 650 23.64 41.18 -0.71
CA PHE A 650 24.20 39.84 -0.62
C PHE A 650 23.10 38.78 -0.68
N ARG A 651 22.00 38.95 0.06
CA ARG A 651 20.88 38.00 0.04
C ARG A 651 20.19 37.95 -1.32
N TYR A 652 19.86 39.10 -1.91
CA TYR A 652 19.13 39.17 -3.18
C TYR A 652 20.01 38.97 -4.41
N LYS A 653 21.23 39.50 -4.44
CA LYS A 653 22.09 39.43 -5.64
C LYS A 653 23.09 38.28 -5.59
N VAL A 654 23.43 37.77 -4.40
CA VAL A 654 24.38 36.66 -4.24
C VAL A 654 23.67 35.36 -3.86
N LEU A 655 22.96 35.27 -2.73
CA LEU A 655 22.35 34.01 -2.28
C LEU A 655 21.22 33.51 -3.18
N GLU A 656 20.34 34.39 -3.68
CA GLU A 656 19.26 33.99 -4.59
C GLU A 656 19.82 33.44 -5.92
N GLN A 657 20.87 34.07 -6.45
CA GLN A 657 21.54 33.60 -7.67
C GLN A 657 22.28 32.28 -7.46
N ILE A 658 22.89 32.08 -6.27
CA ILE A 658 23.52 30.81 -5.91
C ILE A 658 22.47 29.72 -5.73
N ARG A 659 21.30 30.03 -5.15
CA ARG A 659 20.17 29.08 -5.04
C ARG A 659 19.74 28.60 -6.42
N ILE A 660 19.60 29.50 -7.39
CA ILE A 660 19.27 29.14 -8.79
C ILE A 660 20.38 28.26 -9.41
N LYS A 661 21.66 28.59 -9.16
CA LYS A 661 22.79 27.81 -9.68
C LYS A 661 22.96 26.45 -9.00
N ALA A 662 22.62 26.32 -7.72
CA ALA A 662 22.58 25.04 -7.01
C ALA A 662 21.59 24.05 -7.64
N GLU A 663 20.59 24.57 -8.37
CA GLU A 663 19.58 23.78 -9.08
C GLU A 663 19.87 23.59 -10.57
N THR A 664 20.92 24.24 -11.08
CA THR A 664 21.28 24.23 -12.50
C THR A 664 22.48 23.32 -12.74
N PRO A 665 22.33 22.17 -13.42
CA PRO A 665 23.44 21.29 -13.75
C PRO A 665 24.49 22.01 -14.60
N ASP A 666 25.77 21.77 -14.31
CA ASP A 666 26.87 22.33 -15.09
C ASP A 666 26.75 21.87 -16.56
N PRO A 667 26.76 22.80 -17.53
CA PRO A 667 26.48 22.49 -18.93
C PRO A 667 27.57 21.65 -19.63
N VAL A 668 28.73 21.45 -18.99
CA VAL A 668 29.87 20.69 -19.55
C VAL A 668 29.98 19.30 -18.93
N THR A 669 29.69 19.15 -17.64
CA THR A 669 29.85 17.91 -16.87
C THR A 669 28.52 17.24 -16.51
N GLY A 670 27.39 17.95 -16.62
CA GLY A 670 26.04 17.44 -16.37
C GLY A 670 25.74 17.15 -14.89
N LYS A 671 26.62 17.55 -13.96
CA LYS A 671 26.46 17.37 -12.52
C LYS A 671 26.03 18.68 -11.86
N LEU A 672 25.30 18.57 -10.76
CA LEU A 672 25.06 19.73 -9.88
C LEU A 672 26.39 20.16 -9.24
N PRO A 673 26.61 21.47 -9.06
CA PRO A 673 27.80 21.99 -8.40
C PRO A 673 27.81 21.57 -6.91
N THR A 674 29.00 21.31 -6.37
CA THR A 674 29.14 20.96 -4.94
C THR A 674 29.02 22.20 -4.06
N THR A 675 28.76 22.01 -2.75
CA THR A 675 28.72 23.10 -1.77
C THR A 675 30.01 23.95 -1.79
N VAL A 676 31.18 23.31 -1.91
CA VAL A 676 32.48 24.02 -1.97
C VAL A 676 32.63 24.80 -3.28
N ASP A 677 32.19 24.25 -4.42
CA ASP A 677 32.25 24.93 -5.72
C ASP A 677 31.38 26.19 -5.72
N LEU A 678 30.19 26.12 -5.13
CA LEU A 678 29.29 27.27 -5.03
C LEU A 678 29.83 28.34 -4.06
N LEU A 679 30.24 27.93 -2.85
CA LEU A 679 30.72 28.86 -1.84
C LEU A 679 32.06 29.51 -2.23
N THR A 680 32.95 28.80 -2.92
CA THR A 680 34.28 29.34 -3.28
C THR A 680 34.31 29.98 -4.66
N ASN A 681 33.67 29.42 -5.68
CA ASN A 681 33.78 29.99 -7.04
C ASN A 681 32.64 30.97 -7.33
N GLU A 682 31.41 30.60 -7.01
CA GLU A 682 30.22 31.37 -7.42
C GLU A 682 29.95 32.56 -6.52
N VAL A 683 30.08 32.42 -5.19
CA VAL A 683 30.03 33.57 -4.28
C VAL A 683 31.08 34.60 -4.65
N ASN A 684 32.33 34.17 -4.90
CA ASN A 684 33.39 35.10 -5.28
C ASN A 684 33.10 35.78 -6.62
N ALA A 685 32.58 35.08 -7.62
CA ALA A 685 32.21 35.69 -8.89
C ALA A 685 31.11 36.75 -8.73
N LEU A 686 30.06 36.45 -7.96
CA LEU A 686 28.94 37.34 -7.71
C LEU A 686 29.34 38.52 -6.80
N MET A 687 30.23 38.31 -5.84
CA MET A 687 30.78 39.36 -4.98
C MET A 687 31.72 40.29 -5.74
N ASN A 688 32.56 39.75 -6.64
CA ASN A 688 33.37 40.57 -7.52
C ASN A 688 32.50 41.43 -8.45
N ASP A 689 31.36 40.92 -8.92
CA ASP A 689 30.36 41.70 -9.69
C ASP A 689 29.66 42.76 -8.82
N LEU A 690 29.25 42.39 -7.60
CA LEU A 690 28.56 43.28 -6.66
C LEU A 690 29.44 44.48 -6.26
N PHE A 691 30.73 44.25 -6.04
CA PHE A 691 31.69 45.28 -5.60
C PHE A 691 32.51 45.90 -6.73
N ASP A 692 32.26 45.55 -8.00
CA ASP A 692 33.05 46.01 -9.17
C ASP A 692 34.57 45.76 -8.98
N THR A 693 34.91 44.57 -8.50
CA THR A 693 36.29 44.11 -8.25
C THR A 693 36.66 42.95 -9.17
N SER A 694 37.95 42.62 -9.28
CA SER A 694 38.39 41.51 -10.12
C SER A 694 39.49 40.70 -9.44
N GLY A 695 39.22 39.40 -9.24
CA GLY A 695 40.17 38.46 -8.67
C GLY A 695 40.35 38.55 -7.16
N VAL A 696 39.45 39.25 -6.46
CA VAL A 696 39.42 39.30 -4.99
C VAL A 696 38.72 38.05 -4.47
N VAL A 697 39.26 37.44 -3.41
CA VAL A 697 38.69 36.27 -2.76
C VAL A 697 37.96 36.73 -1.50
N TYR A 698 36.64 36.76 -1.56
CA TYR A 698 35.75 37.14 -0.47
C TYR A 698 35.31 35.94 0.38
N MET A 699 35.12 34.78 -0.24
CA MET A 699 34.71 33.56 0.44
C MET A 699 35.64 32.40 0.13
N GLN A 700 36.11 31.71 1.17
CA GLN A 700 36.85 30.46 1.04
C GLN A 700 36.11 29.37 1.81
N ALA A 701 35.93 28.19 1.21
CA ALA A 701 35.28 27.07 1.87
C ALA A 701 36.07 25.77 1.66
N ARG A 702 36.02 24.89 2.66
CA ARG A 702 36.63 23.55 2.63
C ARG A 702 35.69 22.55 3.25
N LEU A 703 35.52 21.45 2.54
CA LEU A 703 34.91 20.24 3.08
C LEU A 703 36.02 19.28 3.50
N ASP A 704 36.19 19.06 4.80
CA ASP A 704 37.09 18.02 5.29
C ASP A 704 36.38 16.67 5.37
N THR A 705 37.00 15.67 4.76
CA THR A 705 36.49 14.29 4.66
C THR A 705 37.53 13.26 5.12
N SER A 706 38.57 13.71 5.81
CA SER A 706 39.72 12.88 6.18
C SER A 706 39.43 11.88 7.32
N GLY A 707 38.37 12.12 8.10
CA GLY A 707 37.85 11.25 9.16
C GLY A 707 36.73 10.30 8.70
N THR A 708 35.93 9.79 9.63
CA THR A 708 34.68 9.08 9.31
C THR A 708 33.64 10.03 8.68
N THR A 709 32.57 9.48 8.10
CA THR A 709 31.44 10.31 7.60
C THR A 709 30.85 11.22 8.67
N SER A 710 30.82 10.76 9.92
CA SER A 710 30.35 11.52 11.10
C SER A 710 31.40 12.49 11.69
N GLU A 711 32.64 12.44 11.21
CA GLU A 711 33.72 13.37 11.56
C GLU A 711 34.01 14.38 10.44
N SER A 712 33.32 14.26 9.30
CA SER A 712 33.41 15.22 8.21
C SER A 712 32.78 16.56 8.62
N TYR A 713 33.31 17.67 8.13
CA TYR A 713 32.80 19.01 8.43
C TYR A 713 33.04 19.96 7.26
N LEU A 714 32.14 20.94 7.10
CA LEU A 714 32.33 22.06 6.18
C LEU A 714 32.76 23.29 6.99
N LEU A 715 33.81 23.96 6.54
CA LEU A 715 34.27 25.25 7.06
C LEU A 715 34.22 26.28 5.94
N ALA A 716 33.86 27.51 6.27
CA ALA A 716 33.94 28.64 5.37
C ALA A 716 34.31 29.92 6.12
N SER A 717 34.95 30.84 5.42
CA SER A 717 35.29 32.18 5.90
C SER A 717 34.87 33.20 4.86
N LEU A 718 34.15 34.22 5.30
CA LEU A 718 33.66 35.34 4.50
C LEU A 718 34.34 36.62 5.00
N ASN A 719 35.19 37.21 4.17
CA ASN A 719 35.96 38.40 4.50
C ASN A 719 35.75 39.46 3.42
N PHE A 720 35.36 40.67 3.83
CA PHE A 720 35.20 41.81 2.91
C PHE A 720 35.33 43.13 3.68
N ASN A 721 35.70 44.17 2.95
CA ASN A 721 35.76 45.53 3.46
C ASN A 721 35.20 46.50 2.42
N GLY A 722 34.85 47.70 2.89
CA GLY A 722 34.40 48.75 2.01
C GLY A 722 34.35 50.10 2.69
N ILE A 723 34.10 51.11 1.87
CA ILE A 723 33.97 52.50 2.32
C ILE A 723 32.48 52.86 2.24
N ILE A 724 31.84 53.16 3.38
CA ILE A 724 30.43 53.60 3.44
C ILE A 724 30.32 55.04 2.92
N PHE A 725 31.26 55.91 3.31
CA PHE A 725 31.38 57.24 2.73
C PHE A 725 32.80 57.81 2.86
N ASP A 726 33.17 58.68 1.92
CA ASP A 726 34.42 59.44 1.90
C ASP A 726 34.13 60.81 1.31
N GLU A 727 34.05 61.83 2.16
CA GLU A 727 33.55 63.17 1.78
C GLU A 727 34.41 64.28 2.39
N ASP A 728 34.61 65.35 1.60
CA ASP A 728 35.23 66.61 2.05
C ASP A 728 34.17 67.55 2.64
N LEU A 729 34.24 67.86 3.93
CA LEU A 729 33.43 68.90 4.57
C LEU A 729 34.22 70.21 4.71
N ALA A 730 33.73 71.29 4.10
CA ALA A 730 34.29 72.62 4.28
C ALA A 730 33.92 73.19 5.67
N VAL A 731 34.90 73.67 6.43
CA VAL A 731 34.69 74.23 7.78
C VAL A 731 34.58 75.75 7.72
N ASP A 732 33.38 76.26 7.46
CA ASP A 732 33.06 77.69 7.57
C ASP A 732 32.35 77.97 8.91
N PHE A 733 33.10 78.06 10.01
CA PHE A 733 32.54 78.50 11.30
C PHE A 733 33.15 79.84 11.76
N GLU A 734 32.37 80.92 11.70
CA GLU A 734 32.71 82.21 12.31
C GLU A 734 32.13 82.27 13.74
N PHE A 735 32.97 82.07 14.77
CA PHE A 735 32.54 82.08 16.17
C PHE A 735 32.75 83.48 16.81
N GLY A 736 31.72 84.33 16.72
CA GLY A 736 31.76 85.68 17.28
C GLY A 736 31.50 85.73 18.79
N VAL A 737 32.54 85.71 19.62
CA VAL A 737 32.44 86.12 21.04
C VAL A 737 32.89 87.58 21.16
N PRO A 738 32.07 88.51 21.68
CA PRO A 738 32.45 89.92 21.80
C PRO A 738 33.76 90.10 22.59
N GLY A 739 34.85 90.47 21.89
CA GLY A 739 36.19 90.67 22.47
C GLY A 739 37.26 89.64 22.05
N LEU A 740 36.89 88.61 21.28
CA LEU A 740 37.75 87.60 20.68
C LEU A 740 37.37 87.44 19.19
N ASP A 741 38.17 88.00 18.28
CA ASP A 741 38.06 87.70 16.84
C ASP A 741 38.84 86.40 16.59
N LEU A 742 38.12 85.30 16.39
CA LEU A 742 38.65 83.99 15.97
C LEU A 742 38.34 83.80 14.50
N GLU A 743 39.37 83.66 13.66
CA GLU A 743 39.25 83.46 12.22
C GLU A 743 40.02 82.18 11.84
N VAL A 744 39.31 81.21 11.28
CA VAL A 744 39.88 80.03 10.61
C VAL A 744 40.01 80.39 9.13
N THR A 745 41.16 80.14 8.54
CA THR A 745 41.44 80.61 7.17
C THR A 745 40.62 79.83 6.13
N ASP A 746 40.02 80.56 5.16
CA ASP A 746 39.25 80.02 4.02
C ASP A 746 40.02 78.88 3.32
N GLY A 747 39.45 77.67 3.31
CA GLY A 747 40.00 76.50 2.60
C GLY A 747 40.30 75.26 3.45
N SER A 748 40.07 75.31 4.76
CA SER A 748 40.20 74.13 5.64
C SER A 748 39.10 73.11 5.34
N LYS A 749 39.48 71.89 4.93
CA LYS A 749 38.57 70.78 4.62
C LYS A 749 38.81 69.65 5.62
N LEU A 750 37.73 69.13 6.19
CA LEU A 750 37.75 67.88 6.92
C LEU A 750 37.43 66.77 5.93
N ARG A 751 38.37 65.86 5.69
CA ARG A 751 38.04 64.62 4.99
C ARG A 751 37.50 63.64 6.02
N MET A 752 36.26 63.21 5.82
CA MET A 752 35.58 62.28 6.70
C MET A 752 35.39 60.97 5.95
N THR A 753 35.93 59.89 6.49
CA THR A 753 35.86 58.56 5.90
C THR A 753 35.25 57.61 6.93
N LEU A 754 34.29 56.79 6.50
CA LEU A 754 33.73 55.69 7.29
C LEU A 754 33.97 54.39 6.53
N ASP A 755 34.86 53.58 7.06
CA ASP A 755 35.21 52.28 6.53
C ASP A 755 34.57 51.18 7.38
N TYR A 756 34.27 50.05 6.76
CA TYR A 756 33.87 48.84 7.45
C TYR A 756 34.69 47.65 6.99
N LEU A 757 34.82 46.70 7.89
CA LEU A 757 35.51 45.44 7.69
C LEU A 757 34.69 44.35 8.37
N VAL A 758 34.51 43.23 7.67
CA VAL A 758 33.77 42.08 8.16
C VAL A 758 34.61 40.84 7.87
N ASN A 759 34.87 40.06 8.91
CA ASN A 759 35.50 38.76 8.88
C ASN A 759 34.62 37.79 9.66
N ILE A 760 33.97 36.85 8.98
CA ILE A 760 33.08 35.87 9.61
C ILE A 760 33.56 34.47 9.23
N GLY A 761 33.95 33.70 10.24
CA GLY A 761 34.22 32.26 10.08
C GLY A 761 33.03 31.42 10.55
N PHE A 762 32.67 30.41 9.79
CA PHE A 762 31.55 29.53 10.12
C PHE A 762 31.75 28.11 9.58
N GLY A 763 30.92 27.18 10.05
CA GLY A 763 30.92 25.83 9.54
C GLY A 763 29.74 25.01 10.03
N ILE A 764 29.69 23.77 9.58
CA ILE A 764 28.65 22.81 9.96
C ILE A 764 29.27 21.42 10.10
N ASP A 765 28.98 20.76 11.23
CA ASP A 765 29.34 19.37 11.52
C ASP A 765 28.12 18.61 12.10
N LYS A 766 28.30 17.33 12.47
CA LYS A 766 27.21 16.48 12.98
C LYS A 766 26.49 17.05 14.22
N ASN A 767 27.15 17.94 14.96
CA ASN A 767 26.60 18.59 16.14
C ASN A 767 25.86 19.89 15.78
N GLY A 768 25.90 20.31 14.51
CA GLY A 768 25.15 21.43 13.96
C GLY A 768 26.04 22.52 13.36
N PHE A 769 25.43 23.66 13.11
CA PHE A 769 26.12 24.86 12.66
C PHE A 769 26.93 25.47 13.81
N PHE A 770 28.12 25.97 13.48
CA PHE A 770 29.01 26.63 14.41
C PHE A 770 29.65 27.86 13.79
N LEU A 771 30.01 28.80 14.65
CA LEU A 771 30.78 29.99 14.31
C LEU A 771 32.22 29.82 14.80
N LEU A 772 33.13 30.40 14.04
CA LEU A 772 34.54 30.44 14.38
C LEU A 772 34.83 31.82 14.95
N ASN A 773 35.52 31.84 16.08
CA ASN A 773 35.88 33.05 16.80
C ASN A 773 37.39 33.28 16.65
N ASP A 774 37.75 34.47 16.18
CA ASP A 774 39.12 34.99 16.21
C ASP A 774 39.26 35.82 17.49
N THR A 775 40.11 35.37 18.40
CA THR A 775 40.30 36.08 19.69
C THR A 775 41.24 37.27 19.59
N ASP A 776 41.93 37.44 18.46
CA ASP A 776 42.90 38.50 18.23
C ASP A 776 42.30 39.72 17.49
N ARG A 777 41.20 39.55 16.73
CA ARG A 777 40.55 40.62 15.96
C ARG A 777 39.02 40.52 15.98
N ALA A 778 38.36 41.67 16.06
CA ALA A 778 36.91 41.75 15.97
C ALA A 778 36.38 41.29 14.59
N GLU A 779 35.30 40.50 14.59
CA GLU A 779 34.64 40.01 13.37
C GLU A 779 34.02 41.13 12.55
N VAL A 780 33.53 42.20 13.17
CA VAL A 780 33.06 43.39 12.46
C VAL A 780 33.72 44.64 13.02
N GLY A 781 34.40 45.38 12.14
CA GLY A 781 35.03 46.65 12.47
C GLY A 781 34.39 47.78 11.67
N ILE A 782 34.00 48.85 12.34
CA ILE A 782 33.64 50.13 11.74
C ILE A 782 34.70 51.14 12.15
N THR A 783 35.39 51.73 11.18
CA THR A 783 36.41 52.75 11.42
C THR A 783 35.92 54.07 10.87
N PHE A 784 35.71 55.03 11.76
CA PHE A 784 35.42 56.40 11.40
C PHE A 784 36.68 57.24 11.54
N THR A 785 37.07 57.88 10.45
CA THR A 785 38.26 58.71 10.36
C THR A 785 37.87 60.12 9.97
N VAL A 786 38.36 61.12 10.72
CA VAL A 786 38.30 62.53 10.36
C VAL A 786 39.72 63.05 10.28
N ASP A 787 40.15 63.37 9.07
CA ASP A 787 41.42 64.00 8.80
C ASP A 787 41.18 65.48 8.49
N ALA A 788 41.64 66.35 9.38
CA ALA A 788 41.57 67.80 9.21
C ALA A 788 42.80 68.38 8.49
N GLY A 789 43.82 67.56 8.21
CA GLY A 789 45.07 67.97 7.60
C GLY A 789 45.73 69.18 8.27
N THR A 790 46.32 70.05 7.46
CA THR A 790 46.84 71.35 7.90
C THR A 790 45.71 72.35 8.13
N PHE A 791 45.64 72.95 9.33
CA PHE A 791 44.84 74.15 9.57
C PHE A 791 45.67 75.31 10.11
N GLU A 792 45.26 76.53 9.78
CA GLU A 792 45.79 77.79 10.32
C GLU A 792 44.64 78.60 10.94
N GLY A 793 44.76 78.91 12.22
CA GLY A 793 43.81 79.73 12.97
C GLY A 793 44.51 80.91 13.64
N SER A 794 43.83 82.05 13.69
CA SER A 794 44.32 83.20 14.45
C SER A 794 43.27 83.75 15.39
N ALA A 795 43.72 84.23 16.56
CA ALA A 795 42.88 84.83 17.58
C ALA A 795 43.42 86.18 18.02
N LYS A 796 42.56 87.20 18.11
CA LYS A 796 42.91 88.52 18.66
C LYS A 796 42.20 88.76 19.98
N VAL A 797 42.98 88.97 21.05
CA VAL A 797 42.46 89.32 22.38
C VAL A 797 42.54 90.83 22.57
N LEU A 798 41.37 91.47 22.69
CA LEU A 798 41.21 92.92 22.94
C LEU A 798 41.94 93.84 21.93
N GLY A 799 42.30 93.33 20.74
CA GLY A 799 42.99 94.08 19.67
C GLY A 799 44.48 94.39 19.92
N VAL A 800 45.11 93.76 20.93
CA VAL A 800 46.51 94.04 21.32
C VAL A 800 47.37 92.77 21.37
N LEU A 801 46.77 91.59 21.55
CA LEU A 801 47.46 90.30 21.52
C LEU A 801 46.95 89.48 20.33
N GLY A 802 47.87 89.05 19.46
CA GLY A 802 47.63 88.14 18.37
C GLY A 802 48.22 86.77 18.69
N LEU A 803 47.40 85.74 18.56
CA LEU A 803 47.80 84.34 18.64
C LEU A 803 47.59 83.72 17.27
N GLU A 804 48.60 83.03 16.75
CA GLU A 804 48.52 82.19 15.57
C GLU A 804 48.76 80.74 15.99
N ALA A 805 47.92 79.84 15.49
CA ALA A 805 48.00 78.40 15.70
C ALA A 805 48.08 77.73 14.33
N THR A 806 49.10 76.89 14.13
CA THR A 806 49.28 76.13 12.89
C THR A 806 49.48 74.66 13.23
N ALA A 807 48.79 73.77 12.52
CA ALA A 807 49.04 72.33 12.58
C ALA A 807 50.42 72.01 11.98
N VAL A 808 51.21 71.17 12.65
CA VAL A 808 52.60 70.84 12.27
C VAL A 808 52.83 69.34 12.35
N THR A 809 53.95 68.87 11.78
CA THR A 809 54.47 67.52 12.05
C THR A 809 55.71 67.61 12.95
N LEU A 810 55.78 66.80 14.00
CA LEU A 810 56.88 66.72 14.96
C LEU A 810 57.74 65.45 14.72
N ASP A 811 59.03 65.47 15.08
CA ASP A 811 59.85 64.25 15.20
C ASP A 811 59.69 63.56 16.57
N ASP A 812 60.29 62.37 16.73
CA ASP A 812 60.27 61.59 17.99
C ASP A 812 60.83 62.36 19.21
N ASP A 813 61.59 63.44 18.99
CA ASP A 813 62.15 64.32 20.01
C ASP A 813 61.28 65.57 20.26
N GLY A 814 60.14 65.71 19.57
CA GLY A 814 59.16 66.78 19.71
C GLY A 814 59.47 68.06 18.92
N ASN A 815 60.41 68.05 17.97
CA ASN A 815 60.75 69.23 17.15
C ASN A 815 59.93 69.27 15.86
N VAL A 816 59.52 70.46 15.42
CA VAL A 816 58.81 70.65 14.14
C VAL A 816 59.69 70.24 12.95
N THR A 817 59.20 69.27 12.16
CA THR A 817 59.84 68.76 10.93
C THR A 817 59.19 69.30 9.65
N SER A 818 57.90 69.64 9.69
CA SER A 818 57.16 70.28 8.59
C SER A 818 56.05 71.21 9.10
N THR A 819 55.86 72.33 8.41
CA THR A 819 54.73 73.26 8.59
C THR A 819 53.75 73.22 7.41
N ASP A 820 54.09 72.51 6.33
CA ASP A 820 53.27 72.39 5.11
C ASP A 820 52.36 71.13 5.16
N GLU A 821 52.62 70.24 6.11
CA GLU A 821 51.88 69.01 6.38
C GLU A 821 51.72 68.94 7.91
N GLY A 822 50.49 69.11 8.40
CA GLY A 822 50.16 69.22 9.82
C GLY A 822 49.24 68.06 10.20
N VAL A 823 49.41 67.54 11.42
CA VAL A 823 48.66 66.37 11.88
C VAL A 823 47.52 66.80 12.82
N ALA A 824 46.30 66.66 12.33
CA ALA A 824 45.07 66.81 13.08
C ALA A 824 44.11 65.69 12.68
N TYR A 825 44.27 64.55 13.34
CA TYR A 825 43.66 63.29 12.98
C TYR A 825 42.81 62.77 14.14
N VAL A 826 41.56 62.41 13.85
CA VAL A 826 40.68 61.73 14.79
C VAL A 826 40.25 60.42 14.16
N SER A 827 40.54 59.31 14.82
CA SER A 827 39.95 58.02 14.46
C SER A 827 39.14 57.46 15.62
N ALA A 828 37.93 57.04 15.33
CA ALA A 828 37.13 56.22 16.21
C ALA A 828 36.93 54.85 15.56
N THR A 829 37.31 53.79 16.26
CA THR A 829 37.05 52.41 15.85
C THR A 829 35.97 51.83 16.76
N LEU A 830 34.96 51.25 16.14
CA LEU A 830 33.97 50.42 16.80
C LEU A 830 34.18 48.99 16.30
N GLY A 831 34.72 48.13 17.17
CA GLY A 831 34.79 46.70 16.93
C GLY A 831 33.58 46.02 17.56
N ALA A 832 33.02 45.03 16.88
CA ALA A 832 32.01 44.11 17.38
C ALA A 832 32.61 42.71 17.34
N ALA A 833 32.98 42.20 18.52
CA ALA A 833 33.31 40.79 18.70
C ALA A 833 31.98 40.03 18.85
N LEU A 834 31.76 39.02 18.03
CA LEU A 834 30.51 38.24 18.05
C LEU A 834 30.45 37.28 19.25
N PHE A 835 31.57 37.04 19.95
CA PHE A 835 31.68 36.13 21.08
C PHE A 835 32.72 36.61 22.10
N GLY A 836 32.61 36.15 23.35
CA GLY A 836 33.64 36.42 24.35
C GLY A 836 34.90 35.56 24.15
N ASP A 837 36.07 36.11 24.49
CA ASP A 837 37.38 35.43 24.38
C ASP A 837 37.47 34.08 25.10
N ASP A 838 36.59 33.84 26.09
CA ASP A 838 36.49 32.65 26.96
C ASP A 838 35.29 31.70 26.62
N GLU A 839 34.49 32.00 25.59
CA GLU A 839 33.37 31.15 25.13
C GLU A 839 33.74 30.15 24.01
N GLY A 840 33.14 28.94 24.05
CA GLY A 840 33.31 27.90 23.02
C GLY A 840 34.37 26.83 23.28
N LEU A 841 34.54 25.94 22.29
CA LEU A 841 35.56 24.88 22.29
C LEU A 841 36.86 25.40 21.70
N GLN A 842 37.99 25.08 22.32
CA GLN A 842 39.30 25.43 21.79
C GLN A 842 39.62 24.56 20.56
N ILE A 843 40.00 25.21 19.45
CA ILE A 843 40.39 24.52 18.23
C ILE A 843 41.85 24.05 18.36
N ILE A 844 42.10 22.80 17.97
CA ILE A 844 43.43 22.23 17.85
C ILE A 844 43.62 21.60 16.46
N ASP A 845 44.79 21.83 15.84
CA ASP A 845 45.06 21.41 14.45
C ASP A 845 45.20 19.89 14.29
N SER A 846 45.60 19.16 15.34
CA SER A 846 45.76 17.70 15.29
C SER A 846 45.84 17.06 16.67
N GLY A 847 45.43 15.80 16.80
CA GLY A 847 45.54 15.01 18.04
C GLY A 847 44.22 14.43 18.51
N THR A 848 44.11 14.14 19.81
CA THR A 848 42.87 13.71 20.46
C THR A 848 42.38 14.86 21.32
N ALA A 849 41.20 15.41 21.01
CA ALA A 849 40.59 16.48 21.78
C ALA A 849 40.28 16.03 23.23
N GLY A 850 40.64 16.86 24.21
CA GLY A 850 40.20 16.75 25.59
C GLY A 850 38.82 17.39 25.85
N ASP A 851 38.41 17.43 27.11
CA ASP A 851 37.19 18.14 27.52
C ASP A 851 37.33 19.65 27.23
N GLY A 852 36.47 20.18 26.37
CA GLY A 852 36.49 21.60 25.96
C GLY A 852 37.37 21.91 24.74
N GLU A 853 37.95 20.90 24.08
CA GLU A 853 38.73 21.05 22.84
C GLU A 853 38.00 20.40 21.66
N ILE A 854 38.34 20.82 20.44
CA ILE A 854 37.85 20.22 19.20
C ILE A 854 38.94 20.22 18.13
N VAL A 855 39.08 19.09 17.42
CA VAL A 855 40.04 18.99 16.31
C VAL A 855 39.42 19.59 15.05
N ARG A 856 40.09 20.59 14.46
CA ARG A 856 39.77 21.14 13.14
C ARG A 856 41.07 21.41 12.39
N ASP A 857 41.18 20.82 11.22
CA ASP A 857 42.25 21.09 10.27
C ASP A 857 41.77 22.09 9.21
N PHE A 858 42.46 23.23 9.13
CA PHE A 858 42.26 24.26 8.10
C PHE A 858 43.13 24.00 6.84
N GLY A 859 44.15 23.14 6.94
CA GLY A 859 44.92 22.52 5.86
C GLY A 859 45.39 23.47 4.74
N ASP A 860 44.60 23.52 3.66
CA ASP A 860 44.91 24.14 2.36
C ASP A 860 44.27 25.52 2.14
N ILE A 861 43.53 26.05 3.13
CA ILE A 861 42.89 27.37 3.04
C ILE A 861 43.86 28.42 3.60
N ALA A 862 44.20 29.43 2.80
CA ALA A 862 44.92 30.61 3.29
C ALA A 862 43.90 31.65 3.75
N LEU A 863 43.59 31.61 5.04
CA LEU A 863 42.67 32.56 5.66
C LEU A 863 43.37 33.91 5.83
N GLU A 864 42.97 34.86 5.01
CA GLU A 864 43.39 36.26 5.09
C GLU A 864 42.16 37.13 5.38
N ASP A 865 42.31 38.12 6.24
CA ASP A 865 41.29 39.14 6.44
C ASP A 865 41.12 40.02 5.20
N ALA A 866 40.11 40.89 5.20
CA ALA A 866 39.85 41.80 4.09
C ALA A 866 40.98 42.81 3.78
N LEU A 867 42.03 42.87 4.62
CA LEU A 867 43.22 43.71 4.44
C LEU A 867 44.47 42.89 4.03
N GLY A 868 44.34 41.57 3.86
CA GLY A 868 45.43 40.67 3.46
C GLY A 868 46.33 40.22 4.60
N ASN A 869 45.90 40.37 5.86
CA ASN A 869 46.63 39.84 7.01
C ASN A 869 46.16 38.41 7.32
N GLU A 870 47.06 37.56 7.81
CA GLU A 870 46.74 36.20 8.26
C GLU A 870 45.64 36.24 9.34
N LEU A 871 44.62 35.40 9.18
CA LEU A 871 43.49 35.23 10.08
C LEU A 871 43.55 33.82 10.68
N THR A 872 43.56 33.72 12.00
CA THR A 872 43.53 32.46 12.73
C THR A 872 42.26 32.38 13.55
N PHE A 873 41.67 31.19 13.61
CA PHE A 873 40.49 30.94 14.44
C PHE A 873 40.90 30.03 15.58
N GLU A 874 40.88 30.54 16.81
CA GLU A 874 41.30 29.77 17.97
C GLU A 874 40.15 28.96 18.54
N ARG A 875 38.89 29.33 18.28
CA ARG A 875 37.74 28.76 18.98
C ARG A 875 36.51 28.55 18.10
N LEU A 876 35.71 27.55 18.47
CA LEU A 876 34.49 27.14 17.79
C LEU A 876 33.31 27.18 18.76
N ILE A 877 32.22 27.84 18.37
CA ILE A 877 31.02 27.99 19.19
C ILE A 877 29.82 27.46 18.42
N TYR A 878 29.13 26.46 18.98
CA TYR A 878 27.91 25.95 18.37
C TYR A 878 26.74 26.90 18.59
N PHE A 879 25.84 26.97 17.62
CA PHE A 879 24.69 27.88 17.66
C PHE A 879 23.80 27.76 18.90
N ASN A 880 23.70 26.56 19.48
CA ASN A 880 22.94 26.28 20.70
C ASN A 880 23.70 26.62 22.00
N GLN A 881 24.99 26.93 21.91
CA GLN A 881 25.84 27.35 23.03
C GLN A 881 26.02 28.88 23.06
N ILE A 882 25.50 29.58 22.06
CA ILE A 882 25.56 31.03 21.96
C ILE A 882 24.69 31.66 23.05
N ASP A 883 25.32 32.46 23.92
CA ASP A 883 24.60 33.36 24.81
C ASP A 883 24.19 34.62 24.02
N TYR A 884 23.00 34.57 23.41
CA TYR A 884 22.45 35.69 22.64
C TYR A 884 22.32 36.99 23.45
N GLY A 885 22.35 36.93 24.79
CA GLY A 885 22.35 38.09 25.66
C GLY A 885 23.68 38.86 25.70
N ASN A 886 24.79 38.21 25.33
CA ASN A 886 26.16 38.77 25.31
C ASN A 886 26.82 38.67 23.92
N LEU A 887 26.02 38.44 22.88
CA LEU A 887 26.44 38.14 21.51
C LEU A 887 27.31 39.19 20.83
N ILE A 888 27.28 40.45 21.30
CA ILE A 888 28.11 41.48 20.68
C ILE A 888 28.78 42.30 21.76
N THR A 889 30.09 42.16 21.86
CA THR A 889 30.90 43.05 22.68
C THR A 889 31.42 44.17 21.81
N PHE A 890 30.94 45.38 22.07
CA PHE A 890 31.38 46.58 21.36
C PHE A 890 32.62 47.16 22.04
N GLU A 891 33.74 47.14 21.32
CA GLU A 891 34.95 47.84 21.73
C GLU A 891 35.02 49.20 21.03
N PHE A 892 35.01 50.26 21.85
CA PHE A 892 35.19 51.62 21.36
C PHE A 892 36.62 52.11 21.64
N GLY A 893 37.38 52.36 20.58
CA GLY A 893 38.66 53.03 20.62
C GLY A 893 38.55 54.41 19.99
N ALA A 894 38.99 55.46 20.68
CA ALA A 894 39.16 56.78 20.07
C ALA A 894 40.61 57.20 20.20
N ASN A 895 41.25 57.47 19.07
CA ASN A 895 42.56 58.09 19.01
C ASN A 895 42.41 59.53 18.53
N PHE A 896 43.05 60.44 19.25
CA PHE A 896 43.10 61.85 18.93
C PHE A 896 44.56 62.21 18.84
N GLU A 897 45.01 62.58 17.64
CA GLU A 897 46.36 63.07 17.45
C GLU A 897 46.30 64.51 16.94
N LEU A 898 46.76 65.43 17.77
CA LEU A 898 46.79 66.86 17.44
C LEU A 898 48.16 67.45 17.76
N GLN A 899 48.84 67.90 16.71
CA GLN A 899 50.15 68.52 16.80
C GLN A 899 50.05 70.00 16.40
N ILE A 900 50.12 70.90 17.39
CA ILE A 900 49.98 72.35 17.17
C ILE A 900 51.23 73.10 17.60
N SER A 901 51.70 73.98 16.72
CA SER A 901 52.61 75.08 17.08
C SER A 901 51.81 76.36 17.33
N LEU A 902 51.95 76.94 18.52
CA LEU A 902 51.35 78.23 18.88
C LEU A 902 52.40 79.32 18.84
N SER A 903 52.11 80.43 18.18
CA SER A 903 52.94 81.63 18.20
C SER A 903 52.14 82.85 18.68
N GLY A 904 52.66 83.54 19.70
CA GLY A 904 52.03 84.72 20.29
C GLY A 904 52.80 86.01 20.04
N SER A 905 52.13 87.06 19.56
CA SER A 905 52.72 88.37 19.28
C SER A 905 51.85 89.54 19.79
N VAL A 906 52.47 90.69 20.06
CA VAL A 906 51.75 91.92 20.45
C VAL A 906 51.52 92.77 19.21
N LEU A 907 50.25 93.07 18.92
CA LEU A 907 49.79 93.71 17.69
C LEU A 907 49.63 95.23 17.84
N ASP A 908 49.88 95.96 16.75
CA ASP A 908 49.57 97.39 16.63
C ASP A 908 48.06 97.57 16.37
N PRO A 909 47.32 98.29 17.25
CA PRO A 909 45.88 98.44 17.15
C PRO A 909 45.41 99.27 15.94
N THR A 910 46.32 99.88 15.15
CA THR A 910 45.98 100.66 13.96
C THR A 910 46.26 99.94 12.63
N THR A 911 47.14 98.93 12.63
CA THR A 911 47.54 98.20 11.41
C THR A 911 47.28 96.69 11.47
N GLY A 912 47.05 96.14 12.67
CA GLY A 912 46.74 94.72 12.87
C GLY A 912 47.94 93.77 12.79
N GLY A 913 49.16 94.27 12.50
CA GLY A 913 50.39 93.48 12.46
C GLY A 913 51.29 93.68 13.70
N PRO A 914 52.39 92.92 13.85
CA PRO A 914 53.30 93.01 15.00
C PRO A 914 53.89 94.42 15.15
N ILE A 915 54.05 94.91 16.38
CA ILE A 915 54.62 96.24 16.64
C ILE A 915 56.09 96.29 16.16
N ARG A 916 56.35 97.10 15.12
CA ARG A 916 57.69 97.28 14.52
C ARG A 916 58.18 98.72 14.68
N ILE A 917 59.43 98.91 15.11
CA ILE A 917 60.12 100.21 15.06
C ILE A 917 61.31 100.10 14.11
N GLY A 918 61.32 100.90 13.03
CA GLY A 918 62.38 100.86 12.02
C GLY A 918 62.39 99.59 11.16
N GLY A 919 61.24 98.91 11.02
CA GLY A 919 61.10 97.68 10.24
C GLY A 919 61.41 96.38 11.02
N VAL A 920 61.88 96.49 12.26
CA VAL A 920 62.27 95.36 13.12
C VAL A 920 61.28 95.21 14.28
N SER A 921 60.86 93.97 14.57
CA SER A 921 59.95 93.64 15.68
C SER A 921 60.67 93.82 17.02
N ILE A 922 60.05 94.50 17.98
CA ILE A 922 60.69 94.91 19.26
C ILE A 922 60.30 94.03 20.46
N LEU A 923 59.27 93.19 20.32
CA LEU A 923 58.81 92.27 21.35
C LEU A 923 59.03 90.83 20.86
N PRO A 924 59.52 89.91 21.71
CA PRO A 924 59.75 88.52 21.33
C PRO A 924 58.41 87.81 21.07
N THR A 925 58.32 87.12 19.94
CA THR A 925 57.27 86.12 19.70
C THR A 925 57.57 84.93 20.59
N VAL A 926 56.59 84.48 21.37
CA VAL A 926 56.71 83.26 22.18
C VAL A 926 56.10 82.12 21.36
N ALA A 927 56.89 81.09 21.11
CA ALA A 927 56.43 79.85 20.48
C ALA A 927 56.35 78.75 21.54
N THR A 928 55.28 77.95 21.51
CA THR A 928 55.13 76.76 22.35
C THR A 928 54.46 75.65 21.53
N GLU A 929 54.88 74.42 21.77
CA GLU A 929 54.34 73.23 21.11
C GLU A 929 53.42 72.49 22.07
N PHE A 930 52.37 71.89 21.53
CA PHE A 930 51.42 71.10 22.30
C PHE A 930 51.13 69.81 21.53
N TRP A 931 51.34 68.67 22.21
CA TRP A 931 51.02 67.33 21.73
C TRP A 931 50.07 66.67 22.71
N VAL A 932 48.96 66.13 22.19
CA VAL A 932 47.97 65.34 22.94
C VAL A 932 47.60 64.13 22.11
#